data_AF-A0A371G1Q6-F1
#
_entry.id   AF-A0A371G1Q6-F1
#
_cell.length_a   1.000
_cell.length_b   1.000
_cell.length_c   1.000
_cell.angle_alpha   90.00
_cell.angle_beta   90.00
_cell.angle_gamma   90.00
#
_symmetry.space_group_name_H-M   'P 1'
#
loop_
_entity.id
_entity.type
_entity.pdbx_description
1 polymer ?
#
loop_
_entity_poly.entity_id
_entity_poly.type
_entity_poly.pdbx_seq_one_letter_code
_entity_poly.pdbx_strand_id
1 'polypeptide(L)'
;MADSTIHIVMLPWSAFGHLIPFFKLSIALAKAGVRVSFVSTPKNIQRLPKVPSTLAHLVDLVQFPLPSLDKELLPEGAEATIDIPFEKIQYLKLAYDQLQHAVKKLLIHQLPNWIICDFSPHWMADIAHEFQVKLIFYSVFSASSMTFFGPSARKAPLSPESLTVPPEWVTFPSSVAYQRHEAISFCAGANPVNASGVSDFERITKVLGASKAVLFRSCYEIEGEYLNAFQKLVGKPVIPIGLLPVDRAERGIVDECSGNIFEWLDKQASKSVVFVGFGSECKLTKDQVFEIAYGLEESELPFLWALRKPSWASNDEDSVPVGFNERTCNRGIVCMGWIPQQEILAHPSIGGSLFHSGWGSAIEALQFGHSLVLLPFIIDQPLNARFLVEKGLAIEVKRNEDGSFTRNDIATSLRQAMVLEEGKNIRINTREAATIVGNLKLHQDHYMVAFVQFLKMGTWKQICMMIPWSAFGHLIPFFKLSIALAKAGVHVSFVSTPKNIQRLPKVPSTLAHLVDLVQFPLSSLDKELLPEGAEATVDIPFEKIQYLKLAYDQLQHAVKKLLINQLPNWIICDFSPHWMADIAQEFQVKLLFYNVLSAPAMTFLGVGNRKTPISPESLTVPPEWVTFPSSVAYQRHEAITFCAGANPVNASGVSDFERVTKILGASKAVLVRSCYEIEGEYLNAFQKLVGKPVIPIGLLPVDRAERGIVDECNGNIFEWLDKQASKSVVFVGFGSELKLTKDQVFEIAYGLEESELPFLWALRKPSWANNDEDSVPVGFNERTCNRGIVCMGWIPQQEILAHPSIGGSLFHSGWGSVIETLQFVHSLVVLPFIIDQPLNARFLVEKGLAIEVKKNEDGSFTRNDIATSLRQAMVLEEGKNIRINAGEAATIVGNLKLHQDHYIAAFVQFLQNGIWKQT
;
A
#
# COMPACT_ATOMS: atom_id res chain seq x y z
N MET A 1 -0.41 23.62 25.34
CA MET A 1 -1.82 23.91 25.02
C MET A 1 -2.59 22.64 25.32
N ALA A 2 -3.65 22.71 26.13
CA ALA A 2 -4.49 21.53 26.39
C ALA A 2 -5.01 20.99 25.05
N ASP A 3 -4.80 19.71 24.76
CA ASP A 3 -5.17 19.08 23.49
C ASP A 3 -6.71 19.10 23.40
N SER A 4 -7.28 20.03 22.63
CA SER A 4 -8.73 20.21 22.54
C SER A 4 -9.33 18.97 21.87
N THR A 5 -10.10 18.18 22.61
CA THR A 5 -10.81 17.01 22.10
C THR A 5 -11.68 17.39 20.91
N ILE A 6 -11.47 16.75 19.75
CA ILE A 6 -12.30 17.00 18.56
C ILE A 6 -13.74 16.57 18.86
N HIS A 7 -14.70 17.43 18.55
CA HIS A 7 -16.12 17.16 18.64
C HIS A 7 -16.77 17.09 17.25
N ILE A 8 -17.53 16.02 17.02
CA ILE A 8 -18.23 15.73 15.78
C ILE A 8 -19.73 15.58 16.04
N VAL A 9 -20.55 16.22 15.21
CA VAL A 9 -21.99 15.89 15.12
C VAL A 9 -22.24 14.98 13.94
N MET A 10 -22.90 13.85 14.17
CA MET A 10 -23.27 12.87 13.16
C MET A 10 -24.76 12.90 12.88
N LEU A 11 -25.12 12.92 11.59
CA LEU A 11 -26.52 12.97 11.15
C LEU A 11 -26.78 11.95 10.01
N PRO A 12 -27.02 10.67 10.34
CA PRO A 12 -27.36 9.59 9.39
C PRO A 12 -28.78 9.71 8.82
N TRP A 13 -29.06 9.11 7.66
CA TRP A 13 -30.43 8.90 7.20
C TRP A 13 -31.19 7.88 8.07
N SER A 14 -32.52 8.03 8.19
CA SER A 14 -33.41 7.18 9.01
C SER A 14 -33.72 5.82 8.35
N ALA A 15 -32.67 5.07 8.03
CA ALA A 15 -32.71 3.70 7.53
C ALA A 15 -31.59 2.89 8.21
N PHE A 16 -31.81 1.61 8.53
CA PHE A 16 -30.82 0.86 9.32
C PHE A 16 -29.53 0.55 8.56
N GLY A 17 -29.61 0.48 7.22
CA GLY A 17 -28.44 0.47 6.34
C GLY A 17 -27.55 1.72 6.47
N HIS A 18 -28.08 2.81 7.02
CA HIS A 18 -27.36 4.07 7.24
C HIS A 18 -27.02 4.30 8.72
N LEU A 19 -27.97 4.07 9.63
CA LEU A 19 -27.80 4.24 11.07
C LEU A 19 -26.66 3.36 11.62
N ILE A 20 -26.58 2.10 11.21
CA ILE A 20 -25.60 1.14 11.74
C ILE A 20 -24.16 1.50 11.33
N PRO A 21 -23.83 1.81 10.06
CA PRO A 21 -22.50 2.30 9.69
C PRO A 21 -22.07 3.56 10.43
N PHE A 22 -22.95 4.56 10.57
CA PHE A 22 -22.65 5.76 11.34
C PHE A 22 -22.40 5.46 12.82
N PHE A 23 -23.17 4.54 13.40
CA PHE A 23 -22.96 4.11 14.78
C PHE A 23 -21.61 3.40 14.94
N LYS A 24 -21.27 2.47 14.04
CA LYS A 24 -19.96 1.79 14.04
C LYS A 24 -18.80 2.79 13.91
N LEU A 25 -18.92 3.80 13.04
CA LEU A 25 -17.94 4.87 12.92
C LEU A 25 -17.85 5.71 14.20
N SER A 26 -18.98 6.02 14.84
CA SER A 26 -19.01 6.76 16.12
C SER A 26 -18.20 6.05 17.20
N ILE A 27 -18.38 4.73 17.32
CA ILE A 27 -17.63 3.91 18.28
C ILE A 27 -16.14 3.88 17.93
N ALA A 28 -15.78 3.74 16.66
CA ALA A 28 -14.37 3.71 16.24
C ALA A 28 -13.66 5.05 16.49
N LEU A 29 -14.33 6.17 16.25
CA LEU A 29 -13.84 7.51 16.56
C LEU A 29 -13.70 7.75 18.06
N ALA A 30 -14.67 7.29 18.86
CA ALA A 30 -14.60 7.37 20.32
C ALA A 30 -13.42 6.56 20.87
N LYS A 31 -13.16 5.36 20.34
CA LYS A 31 -11.94 4.59 20.68
C LYS A 31 -10.65 5.35 20.36
N ALA A 32 -10.67 6.25 19.38
CA ALA A 32 -9.55 7.11 19.01
C ALA A 32 -9.55 8.48 19.73
N GLY A 33 -10.39 8.66 20.76
CA GLY A 33 -10.44 9.87 21.59
C GLY A 33 -11.21 11.04 21.00
N VAL A 34 -12.06 10.81 20.00
CA VAL A 34 -12.93 11.84 19.41
C VAL A 34 -14.31 11.82 20.09
N ARG A 35 -14.82 12.99 20.48
CA ARG A 35 -16.19 13.13 20.99
C ARG A 35 -17.18 13.14 19.84
N VAL A 36 -18.25 12.37 19.93
CA VAL A 36 -19.29 12.23 18.91
C VAL A 36 -20.66 12.49 19.51
N SER A 37 -21.45 13.35 18.88
CA SER A 37 -22.88 13.48 19.13
C SER A 37 -23.66 12.86 17.97
N PHE A 38 -24.22 11.69 18.20
CA PHE A 38 -24.99 10.92 17.23
C PHE A 38 -26.45 11.36 17.29
N VAL A 39 -26.95 11.99 16.23
CA VAL A 39 -28.30 12.53 16.17
C VAL A 39 -29.24 11.56 15.47
N SER A 40 -30.32 11.18 16.13
CA SER A 40 -31.39 10.39 15.51
C SER A 40 -32.71 10.58 16.28
N THR A 41 -33.73 9.83 15.92
CA THR A 41 -35.05 9.88 16.55
C THR A 41 -35.12 8.90 17.75
N PRO A 42 -36.04 9.10 18.72
CA PRO A 42 -36.07 8.30 19.95
C PRO A 42 -36.16 6.79 19.73
N LYS A 43 -37.06 6.33 18.85
CA LYS A 43 -37.27 4.90 18.56
C LYS A 43 -36.08 4.31 17.82
N ASN A 44 -35.44 5.08 16.94
CA ASN A 44 -34.22 4.63 16.26
C ASN A 44 -33.05 4.49 17.23
N ILE A 45 -32.88 5.41 18.19
CA ILE A 45 -31.87 5.27 19.24
C ILE A 45 -32.11 4.03 20.10
N GLN A 46 -33.36 3.73 20.46
CA GLN A 46 -33.70 2.52 21.23
C GLN A 46 -33.39 1.21 20.48
N ARG A 47 -33.39 1.23 19.15
CA ARG A 47 -33.09 0.08 18.28
C ARG A 47 -31.59 -0.08 18.00
N LEU A 48 -30.76 0.91 18.32
CA LEU A 48 -29.31 0.82 18.13
C LEU A 48 -28.64 -0.07 19.21
N PRO A 49 -27.47 -0.65 18.91
CA PRO A 49 -26.67 -1.30 19.94
C PRO A 49 -26.31 -0.33 21.07
N LYS A 50 -26.12 -0.85 22.28
CA LYS A 50 -25.69 -0.04 23.42
C LYS A 50 -24.26 0.47 23.21
N VAL A 51 -24.02 1.73 23.56
CA VAL A 51 -22.67 2.29 23.62
C VAL A 51 -21.89 1.57 24.73
N PRO A 52 -20.65 1.10 24.49
CA PRO A 52 -19.82 0.53 25.54
C PRO A 52 -19.62 1.53 26.69
N SER A 53 -19.74 1.06 27.93
CA SER A 53 -19.64 1.93 29.12
C SER A 53 -18.32 2.70 29.20
N THR A 54 -17.23 2.11 28.69
CA THR A 54 -15.91 2.75 28.59
C THR A 54 -15.88 3.95 27.65
N LEU A 55 -16.80 4.04 26.70
CA LEU A 55 -16.89 5.10 25.68
C LEU A 55 -18.07 6.06 25.92
N ALA A 56 -18.89 5.83 26.94
CA ALA A 56 -20.10 6.62 27.21
C ALA A 56 -19.83 8.12 27.42
N HIS A 57 -18.62 8.48 27.87
CA HIS A 57 -18.21 9.88 28.04
C HIS A 57 -17.82 10.59 26.73
N LEU A 58 -17.66 9.83 25.63
CA LEU A 58 -17.30 10.35 24.31
C LEU A 58 -18.43 10.25 23.29
N VAL A 59 -19.49 9.48 23.54
CA VAL A 59 -20.60 9.28 22.60
C VAL A 59 -21.91 9.73 23.22
N ASP A 60 -22.42 10.87 22.76
CA ASP A 60 -23.71 11.42 23.15
C ASP A 60 -24.79 11.00 22.13
N LEU A 61 -25.82 10.28 22.58
CA LEU A 61 -26.98 9.92 21.75
C LEU A 61 -28.05 11.02 21.85
N VAL A 62 -28.16 11.86 20.82
CA VAL A 62 -29.05 13.03 20.80
C VAL A 62 -30.35 12.68 20.09
N GLN A 63 -31.48 12.85 20.79
CA GLN A 63 -32.81 12.46 20.32
C GLN A 63 -33.64 13.66 19.87
N PHE A 64 -34.16 13.61 18.64
CA PHE A 64 -35.18 14.54 18.15
C PHE A 64 -36.39 13.78 17.61
N PRO A 65 -37.60 13.99 18.14
CA PRO A 65 -38.80 13.37 17.59
C PRO A 65 -39.10 13.93 16.20
N LEU A 66 -39.59 13.08 15.29
CA LEU A 66 -40.11 13.56 14.01
C LEU A 66 -41.38 14.39 14.23
N PRO A 67 -41.56 15.50 13.51
CA PRO A 67 -42.81 16.23 13.53
C PRO A 67 -43.94 15.38 12.94
N SER A 68 -45.13 15.50 13.51
CA SER A 68 -46.31 14.77 13.06
C SER A 68 -46.75 15.26 11.68
N LEU A 69 -46.88 14.33 10.74
CA LEU A 69 -47.57 14.52 9.47
C LEU A 69 -48.99 13.94 9.57
N ASP A 70 -49.80 14.16 8.53
CA ASP A 70 -51.08 13.47 8.38
C ASP A 70 -50.86 11.94 8.47
N LYS A 71 -51.69 11.27 9.28
CA LYS A 71 -51.60 9.82 9.54
C LYS A 71 -51.78 8.99 8.26
N GLU A 72 -52.47 9.52 7.26
CA GLU A 72 -52.60 8.87 5.95
C GLU A 72 -51.27 8.87 5.18
N LEU A 73 -50.44 9.91 5.36
CA LEU A 73 -49.13 10.07 4.71
C LEU A 73 -48.04 9.25 5.42
N LEU A 74 -47.92 9.42 6.75
CA LEU A 74 -46.93 8.72 7.56
C LEU A 74 -47.60 8.12 8.81
N PRO A 75 -47.54 6.80 9.02
CA PRO A 75 -48.11 6.16 10.20
C PRO A 75 -47.56 6.72 11.51
N GLU A 76 -48.40 6.80 12.54
CA GLU A 76 -47.98 7.27 13.86
C GLU A 76 -46.86 6.39 14.45
N GLY A 77 -45.78 7.01 14.91
CA GLY A 77 -44.61 6.30 15.44
C GLY A 77 -43.71 5.63 14.39
N ALA A 78 -43.91 5.90 13.09
CA ALA A 78 -42.96 5.54 12.04
C ALA A 78 -41.75 6.50 12.05
N GLU A 79 -40.57 5.98 12.34
CA GLU A 79 -39.35 6.78 12.46
C GLU A 79 -38.21 6.31 11.53
N ALA A 80 -38.38 5.18 10.86
CA ALA A 80 -37.42 4.67 9.88
C ALA A 80 -38.11 4.00 8.69
N THR A 81 -37.36 3.79 7.60
CA THR A 81 -37.84 3.09 6.38
C THR A 81 -38.42 1.71 6.65
N ILE A 82 -37.90 1.00 7.66
CA ILE A 82 -38.39 -0.29 8.12
C ILE A 82 -39.84 -0.27 8.62
N ASP A 83 -40.34 0.89 9.06
CA ASP A 83 -41.69 1.08 9.61
C ASP A 83 -42.75 1.31 8.51
N ILE A 84 -42.33 1.54 7.26
CA ILE A 84 -43.22 2.01 6.18
C ILE A 84 -43.02 1.26 4.86
N PRO A 85 -44.03 1.25 3.97
CA PRO A 85 -43.86 0.87 2.57
C PRO A 85 -42.92 1.79 1.77
N PHE A 86 -42.38 1.29 0.65
CA PHE A 86 -41.37 2.00 -0.15
C PHE A 86 -41.88 3.33 -0.72
N GLU A 87 -43.13 3.36 -1.19
CA GLU A 87 -43.82 4.53 -1.75
C GLU A 87 -44.05 5.66 -0.73
N LYS A 88 -43.98 5.36 0.57
CA LYS A 88 -44.13 6.34 1.66
C LYS A 88 -42.80 6.94 2.12
N ILE A 89 -41.65 6.46 1.62
CA ILE A 89 -40.31 6.98 2.00
C ILE A 89 -40.18 8.48 1.73
N GLN A 90 -40.85 9.00 0.70
CA GLN A 90 -40.87 10.44 0.40
C GLN A 90 -41.46 11.29 1.53
N TYR A 91 -42.46 10.78 2.26
CA TYR A 91 -43.06 11.49 3.39
C TYR A 91 -42.18 11.42 4.64
N LEU A 92 -41.43 10.32 4.81
CA LEU A 92 -40.39 10.25 5.84
C LEU A 92 -39.29 11.28 5.60
N LYS A 93 -38.87 11.49 4.34
CA LYS A 93 -37.91 12.55 3.97
C LYS A 93 -38.46 13.94 4.30
N LEU A 94 -39.73 14.20 3.96
CA LEU A 94 -40.41 15.46 4.30
C LEU A 94 -40.45 15.71 5.82
N ALA A 95 -40.75 14.70 6.63
CA ALA A 95 -40.70 14.80 8.09
C ALA A 95 -39.27 15.02 8.61
N TYR A 96 -38.29 14.31 8.03
CA TYR A 96 -36.88 14.41 8.40
C TYR A 96 -36.29 15.78 8.09
N ASP A 97 -36.69 16.43 6.99
CA ASP A 97 -36.22 17.77 6.64
C ASP A 97 -36.65 18.83 7.66
N GLN A 98 -37.80 18.64 8.32
CA GLN A 98 -38.26 19.55 9.37
C GLN A 98 -37.42 19.48 10.65
N LEU A 99 -36.52 18.49 10.79
CA LEU A 99 -35.53 18.46 11.88
C LEU A 99 -34.48 19.58 11.78
N GLN A 100 -34.39 20.26 10.63
CA GLN A 100 -33.44 21.34 10.38
C GLN A 100 -33.37 22.36 11.51
N HIS A 101 -34.52 22.80 12.03
CA HIS A 101 -34.56 23.83 13.09
C HIS A 101 -34.01 23.33 14.43
N ALA A 102 -34.32 22.09 14.80
CA ALA A 102 -33.84 21.48 16.05
C ALA A 102 -32.34 21.21 15.99
N VAL A 103 -31.85 20.67 14.86
CA VAL A 103 -30.42 20.43 14.65
C VAL A 103 -29.64 21.74 14.56
N LYS A 104 -30.19 22.78 13.94
CA LYS A 104 -29.60 24.14 13.96
C LYS A 104 -29.37 24.64 15.39
N LYS A 105 -30.36 24.48 16.26
CA LYS A 105 -30.22 24.82 17.69
C LYS A 105 -29.12 23.99 18.36
N LEU A 106 -29.04 22.69 18.09
CA LEU A 106 -28.00 21.82 18.65
C LEU A 106 -26.60 22.36 18.35
N LEU A 107 -26.32 22.71 17.09
CA LEU A 107 -25.00 23.18 16.66
C LEU A 107 -24.59 24.50 17.31
N ILE A 108 -25.54 25.41 17.54
CA ILE A 108 -25.29 26.67 18.28
C ILE A 108 -24.84 26.38 19.71
N HIS A 109 -25.43 25.37 20.37
CA HIS A 109 -25.11 25.04 21.76
C HIS A 109 -23.82 24.21 21.87
N GLN A 110 -23.58 23.31 20.92
CA GLN A 110 -22.50 22.34 20.98
C GLN A 110 -21.19 22.80 20.31
N LEU A 111 -21.27 23.69 19.32
CA LEU A 111 -20.12 24.24 18.59
C LEU A 111 -19.12 23.15 18.11
N PRO A 112 -19.57 22.13 17.35
CA PRO A 112 -18.69 21.05 16.93
C PRO A 112 -17.62 21.52 15.96
N ASN A 113 -16.48 20.81 15.92
CA ASN A 113 -15.43 21.07 14.94
C ASN A 113 -15.81 20.59 13.53
N TRP A 114 -16.55 19.47 13.46
CA TRP A 114 -16.95 18.83 12.22
C TRP A 114 -18.40 18.34 12.27
N ILE A 115 -19.04 18.36 11.12
CA ILE A 115 -20.30 17.65 10.86
C ILE A 115 -19.98 16.51 9.90
N ILE A 116 -20.41 15.31 10.24
CA ILE A 116 -20.46 14.18 9.31
C ILE A 116 -21.93 13.86 9.04
N CYS A 117 -22.38 14.03 7.80
CA CYS A 117 -23.77 13.78 7.46
C CYS A 117 -23.93 12.86 6.25
N ASP A 118 -25.11 12.26 6.18
CA ASP A 118 -25.58 11.50 5.04
C ASP A 118 -26.07 12.41 3.91
N PHE A 119 -26.56 11.84 2.80
CA PHE A 119 -27.14 12.60 1.71
C PHE A 119 -28.47 13.24 2.09
N SER A 120 -29.30 12.54 2.88
CA SER A 120 -30.67 12.96 3.18
C SER A 120 -30.76 14.35 3.83
N PRO A 121 -30.00 14.69 4.90
CA PRO A 121 -30.02 16.03 5.49
C PRO A 121 -29.28 17.08 4.63
N HIS A 122 -29.71 17.27 3.38
CA HIS A 122 -29.10 18.20 2.42
C HIS A 122 -29.04 19.66 2.90
N TRP A 123 -29.98 20.06 3.76
CA TRP A 123 -30.02 21.36 4.43
C TRP A 123 -28.85 21.58 5.40
N MET A 124 -28.10 20.53 5.78
CA MET A 124 -26.86 20.67 6.56
C MET A 124 -25.77 21.40 5.80
N ALA A 125 -25.80 21.39 4.46
CA ALA A 125 -24.88 22.19 3.66
C ALA A 125 -25.00 23.69 3.98
N ASP A 126 -26.24 24.20 4.06
CA ASP A 126 -26.50 25.61 4.32
C ASP A 126 -26.19 25.97 5.78
N ILE A 127 -26.57 25.09 6.72
CA ILE A 127 -26.28 25.27 8.14
C ILE A 127 -24.77 25.27 8.40
N ALA A 128 -24.03 24.31 7.85
CA ALA A 128 -22.59 24.22 8.01
C ALA A 128 -21.91 25.50 7.48
N HIS A 129 -22.38 26.03 6.35
CA HIS A 129 -21.91 27.30 5.81
C HIS A 129 -22.26 28.49 6.72
N GLU A 130 -23.50 28.58 7.21
CA GLU A 130 -23.96 29.65 8.10
C GLU A 130 -23.12 29.74 9.38
N PHE A 131 -22.83 28.60 10.00
CA PHE A 131 -22.06 28.54 11.25
C PHE A 131 -20.56 28.35 11.05
N GLN A 132 -20.07 28.35 9.81
CA GLN A 132 -18.66 28.13 9.47
C GLN A 132 -18.09 26.81 10.05
N VAL A 133 -18.93 25.77 10.12
CA VAL A 133 -18.54 24.44 10.57
C VAL A 133 -18.18 23.58 9.35
N LYS A 134 -17.11 22.79 9.45
CA LYS A 134 -16.65 21.95 8.33
C LYS A 134 -17.57 20.74 8.15
N LEU A 135 -17.97 20.48 6.90
CA LEU A 135 -18.84 19.37 6.53
C LEU A 135 -18.06 18.23 5.86
N ILE A 136 -18.41 16.99 6.20
CA ILE A 136 -17.94 15.78 5.54
C ILE A 136 -19.15 14.94 5.13
N PHE A 137 -19.16 14.49 3.88
CA PHE A 137 -20.17 13.55 3.40
C PHE A 137 -19.71 12.12 3.71
N TYR A 138 -20.50 11.36 4.46
CA TYR A 138 -20.24 9.94 4.64
C TYR A 138 -21.19 9.12 3.76
N SER A 139 -20.64 8.52 2.71
CA SER A 139 -21.37 7.59 1.86
C SER A 139 -21.39 6.21 2.50
N VAL A 140 -22.59 5.69 2.72
CA VAL A 140 -22.79 4.30 3.15
C VAL A 140 -22.84 3.32 1.97
N PHE A 141 -23.02 3.83 0.76
CA PHE A 141 -22.85 3.08 -0.49
C PHE A 141 -21.38 2.73 -0.69
N SER A 142 -21.13 1.64 -1.42
CA SER A 142 -19.79 1.25 -1.85
C SER A 142 -19.15 2.33 -2.73
N ALA A 143 -17.82 2.34 -2.80
CA ALA A 143 -17.10 3.24 -3.71
C ALA A 143 -17.41 2.89 -5.16
N SER A 144 -17.59 1.61 -5.49
CA SER A 144 -17.98 1.19 -6.84
C SER A 144 -19.34 1.75 -7.27
N SER A 145 -20.35 1.70 -6.40
CA SER A 145 -21.70 2.23 -6.67
C SER A 145 -21.70 3.75 -6.80
N MET A 146 -21.01 4.46 -5.91
CA MET A 146 -20.90 5.93 -6.00
C MET A 146 -20.12 6.39 -7.24
N THR A 147 -19.06 5.66 -7.61
CA THR A 147 -18.34 5.90 -8.87
C THR A 147 -19.24 5.66 -10.06
N PHE A 148 -20.04 4.60 -10.03
CA PHE A 148 -20.97 4.28 -11.10
C PHE A 148 -21.98 5.40 -11.32
N PHE A 149 -22.57 5.96 -10.25
CA PHE A 149 -23.50 7.09 -10.36
C PHE A 149 -22.80 8.38 -10.78
N GLY A 150 -21.55 8.60 -10.38
CA GLY A 150 -20.76 9.77 -10.74
C GLY A 150 -21.36 11.09 -10.19
N PRO A 151 -20.74 12.24 -10.51
CA PRO A 151 -21.28 13.53 -10.12
C PRO A 151 -22.52 13.87 -10.96
N SER A 152 -23.46 14.63 -10.37
CA SER A 152 -24.75 14.97 -10.98
C SER A 152 -24.70 15.83 -12.25
N ALA A 153 -23.50 16.24 -12.69
CA ALA A 153 -23.27 16.98 -13.94
C ALA A 153 -23.06 16.04 -15.14
N ARG A 154 -23.84 14.96 -15.24
CA ARG A 154 -23.83 14.09 -16.42
C ARG A 154 -24.28 14.89 -17.65
N LYS A 155 -23.54 14.77 -18.76
CA LYS A 155 -23.88 15.43 -20.03
C LYS A 155 -25.18 14.91 -20.63
N ALA A 156 -25.57 13.68 -20.30
CA ALA A 156 -26.80 13.04 -20.77
C ALA A 156 -27.68 12.62 -19.58
N PRO A 157 -29.02 12.70 -19.70
CA PRO A 157 -29.94 12.21 -18.68
C PRO A 157 -29.80 10.69 -18.49
N LEU A 158 -30.11 10.22 -17.28
CA LEU A 158 -30.10 8.78 -16.96
C LEU A 158 -31.15 8.07 -17.82
N SER A 159 -30.70 7.16 -18.68
CA SER A 159 -31.56 6.22 -19.40
C SER A 159 -31.22 4.78 -19.01
N PRO A 160 -32.15 3.82 -19.16
CA PRO A 160 -31.84 2.42 -18.94
C PRO A 160 -30.61 1.94 -19.72
N GLU A 161 -30.46 2.38 -20.97
CA GLU A 161 -29.31 2.05 -21.83
C GLU A 161 -28.00 2.59 -21.26
N SER A 162 -28.00 3.79 -20.69
CA SER A 162 -26.80 4.40 -20.08
C SER A 162 -26.37 3.70 -18.79
N LEU A 163 -27.26 2.94 -18.16
CA LEU A 163 -27.02 2.22 -16.91
C LEU A 163 -26.60 0.76 -17.12
N THR A 164 -26.75 0.24 -18.34
CA THR A 164 -26.36 -1.14 -18.70
C THR A 164 -24.89 -1.28 -19.13
N VAL A 165 -24.11 -0.21 -19.03
CA VAL A 165 -22.68 -0.20 -19.35
C VAL A 165 -21.89 0.56 -18.26
N PRO A 166 -20.61 0.21 -18.04
CA PRO A 166 -19.74 1.00 -17.17
C PRO A 166 -19.66 2.47 -17.66
N PRO A 167 -19.64 3.46 -16.76
CA PRO A 167 -19.56 4.86 -17.15
C PRO A 167 -18.23 5.25 -17.81
N GLU A 168 -18.25 6.27 -18.65
CA GLU A 168 -17.09 6.73 -19.45
C GLU A 168 -15.86 7.14 -18.63
N TRP A 169 -16.05 7.56 -17.37
CA TRP A 169 -14.97 7.95 -16.47
C TRP A 169 -14.32 6.78 -15.72
N VAL A 170 -14.87 5.57 -15.85
CA VAL A 170 -14.21 4.34 -15.40
C VAL A 170 -13.26 3.91 -16.50
N THR A 171 -12.00 4.36 -16.41
CA THR A 171 -10.96 4.16 -17.45
C THR A 171 -10.15 2.88 -17.25
N PHE A 172 -10.56 2.00 -16.34
CA PHE A 172 -9.93 0.71 -16.07
C PHE A 172 -10.90 -0.42 -16.43
N PRO A 173 -10.43 -1.66 -16.69
CA PRO A 173 -11.30 -2.77 -17.01
C PRO A 173 -12.32 -3.03 -15.89
N SER A 174 -13.60 -2.85 -16.20
CA SER A 174 -14.71 -3.06 -15.28
C SER A 174 -15.94 -3.54 -16.05
N SER A 175 -16.73 -4.37 -15.39
CA SER A 175 -18.01 -4.93 -15.84
C SER A 175 -19.18 -4.47 -14.98
N VAL A 176 -18.93 -3.60 -13.98
CA VAL A 176 -19.94 -3.13 -13.04
C VAL A 176 -20.95 -2.23 -13.76
N ALA A 177 -22.14 -2.77 -13.96
CA ALA A 177 -23.29 -2.09 -14.54
C ALA A 177 -24.59 -2.79 -14.13
N TYR A 178 -25.73 -2.13 -14.34
CA TYR A 178 -27.04 -2.74 -14.15
C TYR A 178 -27.39 -3.69 -15.30
N GLN A 179 -28.25 -4.66 -15.03
CA GLN A 179 -29.01 -5.35 -16.06
C GLN A 179 -30.19 -4.48 -16.51
N ARG A 180 -30.74 -4.77 -17.69
CA ARG A 180 -31.81 -3.94 -18.30
C ARG A 180 -33.03 -3.76 -17.38
N HIS A 181 -33.52 -4.83 -16.75
CA HIS A 181 -34.68 -4.75 -15.85
C HIS A 181 -34.39 -3.92 -14.59
N GLU A 182 -33.17 -3.99 -14.06
CA GLU A 182 -32.72 -3.22 -12.91
C GLU A 182 -32.57 -1.74 -13.28
N ALA A 183 -32.01 -1.46 -14.46
CA ALA A 183 -31.87 -0.11 -15.01
C ALA A 183 -33.24 0.57 -15.24
N ILE A 184 -34.22 -0.17 -15.79
CA ILE A 184 -35.60 0.29 -15.94
C ILE A 184 -36.22 0.60 -14.57
N SER A 185 -36.08 -0.31 -13.61
CA SER A 185 -36.60 -0.14 -12.26
C SER A 185 -35.96 1.04 -11.54
N PHE A 186 -34.64 1.21 -11.69
CA PHE A 186 -33.89 2.34 -11.15
C PHE A 186 -34.36 3.66 -11.76
N CYS A 187 -34.47 3.75 -13.09
CA CYS A 187 -34.97 4.95 -13.77
C CYS A 187 -36.42 5.29 -13.39
N ALA A 188 -37.30 4.29 -13.20
CA ALA A 188 -38.66 4.51 -12.75
C ALA A 188 -38.74 5.01 -11.30
N GLY A 189 -37.83 4.55 -10.42
CA GLY A 189 -37.72 4.99 -9.04
C GLY A 189 -36.92 6.28 -8.84
N ALA A 190 -36.04 6.63 -9.79
CA ALA A 190 -35.26 7.87 -9.85
C ALA A 190 -36.16 9.04 -10.29
N ASN A 191 -37.15 9.35 -9.45
CA ASN A 191 -38.21 10.31 -9.73
C ASN A 191 -37.67 11.75 -9.81
N PRO A 192 -38.12 12.61 -10.76
CA PRO A 192 -38.04 14.06 -10.60
C PRO A 192 -38.81 14.50 -9.35
N VAL A 193 -38.22 15.37 -8.52
CA VAL A 193 -38.78 16.03 -7.30
C VAL A 193 -39.81 15.19 -6.51
N ASN A 194 -39.37 14.55 -5.41
CA ASN A 194 -40.28 13.82 -4.50
C ASN A 194 -41.09 14.77 -3.59
N ALA A 195 -41.98 14.24 -2.72
CA ALA A 195 -42.84 15.04 -1.82
C ALA A 195 -42.12 16.08 -0.92
N SER A 196 -40.81 15.98 -0.72
CA SER A 196 -40.00 16.98 -0.01
C SER A 196 -39.63 18.21 -0.84
N GLY A 197 -39.89 18.20 -2.15
CA GLY A 197 -39.46 19.24 -3.08
C GLY A 197 -38.02 19.09 -3.60
N VAL A 198 -37.28 18.04 -3.20
CA VAL A 198 -35.87 17.83 -3.60
C VAL A 198 -35.60 16.35 -3.90
N SER A 199 -35.04 16.05 -5.07
CA SER A 199 -34.63 14.69 -5.47
C SER A 199 -33.40 14.18 -4.72
N ASP A 200 -33.20 12.86 -4.69
CA ASP A 200 -32.04 12.27 -3.99
C ASP A 200 -30.70 12.65 -4.64
N PHE A 201 -30.68 12.78 -5.98
CA PHE A 201 -29.49 13.27 -6.69
C PHE A 201 -29.18 14.72 -6.30
N GLU A 202 -30.17 15.62 -6.23
CA GLU A 202 -29.96 17.00 -5.78
C GLU A 202 -29.44 17.05 -4.33
N ARG A 203 -29.98 16.21 -3.46
CA ARG A 203 -29.51 16.06 -2.07
C ARG A 203 -28.03 15.67 -2.02
N ILE A 204 -27.65 14.59 -2.71
CA ILE A 204 -26.26 14.14 -2.83
C ILE A 204 -25.38 15.27 -3.38
N THR A 205 -25.80 15.92 -4.47
CA THR A 205 -25.05 17.02 -5.10
C THR A 205 -24.76 18.14 -4.13
N LYS A 206 -25.77 18.57 -3.38
CA LYS A 206 -25.67 19.69 -2.45
C LYS A 206 -24.73 19.37 -1.29
N VAL A 207 -24.89 18.20 -0.66
CA VAL A 207 -24.02 17.74 0.44
C VAL A 207 -22.59 17.55 -0.06
N LEU A 208 -22.41 16.86 -1.18
CA LEU A 208 -21.10 16.62 -1.79
C LEU A 208 -20.41 17.94 -2.17
N GLY A 209 -21.16 18.89 -2.72
CA GLY A 209 -20.68 20.23 -3.10
C GLY A 209 -20.17 21.03 -1.91
N ALA A 210 -20.88 21.02 -0.78
CA ALA A 210 -20.49 21.72 0.44
C ALA A 210 -19.41 20.99 1.26
N SER A 211 -19.26 19.68 1.08
CA SER A 211 -18.32 18.87 1.87
C SER A 211 -16.85 19.12 1.54
N LYS A 212 -16.00 19.03 2.56
CA LYS A 212 -14.53 19.13 2.46
C LYS A 212 -13.86 17.81 2.09
N ALA A 213 -14.51 16.68 2.39
CA ALA A 213 -14.06 15.33 2.05
C ALA A 213 -15.27 14.39 1.94
N VAL A 214 -15.06 13.23 1.35
CA VAL A 214 -16.02 12.12 1.29
C VAL A 214 -15.46 10.91 2.01
N LEU A 215 -16.24 10.31 2.90
CA LEU A 215 -15.86 9.07 3.58
C LEU A 215 -16.54 7.87 2.93
N PHE A 216 -15.81 6.76 2.88
CA PHE A 216 -16.35 5.45 2.53
C PHE A 216 -15.99 4.43 3.60
N ARG A 217 -16.96 3.59 3.98
CA ARG A 217 -16.70 2.37 4.73
C ARG A 217 -16.04 1.35 3.79
N SER A 218 -14.77 1.56 3.52
CA SER A 218 -14.01 0.90 2.47
C SER A 218 -12.52 0.87 2.82
N CYS A 219 -11.74 0.19 1.99
CA CYS A 219 -10.28 0.15 2.04
C CYS A 219 -9.73 0.00 0.62
N TYR A 220 -8.50 0.46 0.40
CA TYR A 220 -7.86 0.42 -0.92
C TYR A 220 -7.59 -1.01 -1.40
N GLU A 221 -7.38 -1.94 -0.47
CA GLU A 221 -7.13 -3.35 -0.76
C GLU A 221 -8.32 -4.04 -1.45
N ILE A 222 -9.54 -3.51 -1.28
CA ILE A 222 -10.76 -4.06 -1.90
C ILE A 222 -11.28 -3.16 -3.02
N GLU A 223 -11.47 -1.85 -2.77
CA GLU A 223 -12.13 -0.93 -3.72
C GLU A 223 -11.19 0.15 -4.30
N GLY A 224 -9.87 -0.02 -4.24
CA GLY A 224 -8.89 1.04 -4.54
C GLY A 224 -9.07 1.73 -5.89
N GLU A 225 -9.36 0.99 -6.96
CA GLU A 225 -9.58 1.54 -8.31
C GLU A 225 -10.79 2.49 -8.35
N TYR A 226 -11.89 2.10 -7.70
CA TYR A 226 -13.11 2.90 -7.62
C TYR A 226 -12.95 4.10 -6.68
N LEU A 227 -12.27 3.95 -5.54
CA LEU A 227 -11.94 5.08 -4.64
C LEU A 227 -11.13 6.15 -5.39
N ASN A 228 -10.14 5.73 -6.18
CA ASN A 228 -9.30 6.63 -6.96
C ASN A 228 -10.08 7.29 -8.10
N ALA A 229 -10.93 6.55 -8.81
CA ALA A 229 -11.80 7.12 -9.83
C ALA A 229 -12.79 8.14 -9.25
N PHE A 230 -13.44 7.81 -8.14
CA PHE A 230 -14.34 8.75 -7.47
C PHE A 230 -13.63 10.01 -6.99
N GLN A 231 -12.41 9.88 -6.45
CA GLN A 231 -11.60 11.04 -6.04
C GLN A 231 -11.33 11.99 -7.21
N LYS A 232 -10.96 11.44 -8.38
CA LYS A 232 -10.76 12.24 -9.59
C LYS A 232 -12.05 12.93 -10.03
N LEU A 233 -13.19 12.25 -9.94
CA LEU A 233 -14.50 12.80 -10.30
C LEU A 233 -14.92 13.98 -9.43
N VAL A 234 -14.74 13.87 -8.12
CA VAL A 234 -15.23 14.88 -7.17
C VAL A 234 -14.21 16.00 -6.91
N GLY A 235 -12.94 15.81 -7.27
CA GLY A 235 -11.88 16.80 -7.09
C GLY A 235 -11.60 17.14 -5.62
N LYS A 236 -11.91 16.22 -4.71
CA LYS A 236 -11.83 16.40 -3.25
C LYS A 236 -11.29 15.12 -2.60
N PRO A 237 -10.71 15.20 -1.39
CA PRO A 237 -10.29 14.02 -0.65
C PRO A 237 -11.38 12.95 -0.53
N VAL A 238 -11.05 11.73 -0.95
CA VAL A 238 -11.84 10.53 -0.71
C VAL A 238 -11.09 9.68 0.29
N ILE A 239 -11.72 9.47 1.45
CA ILE A 239 -11.08 8.90 2.63
C ILE A 239 -11.74 7.56 2.95
N PRO A 240 -11.11 6.42 2.63
CA PRO A 240 -11.50 5.15 3.23
C PRO A 240 -11.25 5.20 4.74
N ILE A 241 -12.27 4.90 5.53
CA ILE A 241 -12.20 4.85 7.00
C ILE A 241 -12.00 3.42 7.53
N GLY A 242 -11.62 2.49 6.64
CA GLY A 242 -11.57 1.07 6.90
C GLY A 242 -12.96 0.41 6.83
N LEU A 243 -12.97 -0.92 6.94
CA LEU A 243 -14.21 -1.71 6.86
C LEU A 243 -14.95 -1.81 8.21
N LEU A 244 -14.34 -1.28 9.27
CA LEU A 244 -14.87 -1.32 10.65
C LEU A 244 -15.30 -2.73 11.05
N PRO A 245 -14.38 -3.73 11.00
CA PRO A 245 -14.71 -5.08 11.42
C PRO A 245 -15.08 -5.12 12.90
N VAL A 246 -15.91 -6.09 13.26
CA VAL A 246 -16.31 -6.29 14.65
C VAL A 246 -15.19 -7.06 15.36
N ASP A 247 -14.87 -6.66 16.60
CA ASP A 247 -13.97 -7.44 17.44
C ASP A 247 -14.63 -8.79 17.77
N ARG A 248 -13.87 -9.89 17.86
CA ARG A 248 -14.46 -11.20 18.15
C ARG A 248 -15.04 -11.16 19.58
N ALA A 249 -16.33 -10.91 19.70
CA ALA A 249 -17.00 -10.93 20.99
C ALA A 249 -17.00 -12.36 21.53
N GLU A 250 -16.68 -12.52 22.82
CA GLU A 250 -17.00 -13.74 23.56
C GLU A 250 -18.52 -13.93 23.55
N ARG A 251 -19.00 -15.19 23.45
CA ARG A 251 -20.45 -15.50 23.42
C ARG A 251 -21.13 -14.78 24.60
N GLY A 252 -21.98 -13.79 24.30
CA GLY A 252 -22.80 -13.13 25.32
C GLY A 252 -23.78 -14.12 25.96
N ILE A 253 -24.49 -13.69 27.01
CA ILE A 253 -25.56 -14.51 27.60
C ILE A 253 -26.63 -14.75 26.54
N VAL A 254 -26.72 -15.98 26.07
CA VAL A 254 -27.61 -16.42 25.00
C VAL A 254 -28.96 -16.80 25.61
N ASP A 255 -30.05 -16.24 25.10
CA ASP A 255 -31.42 -16.67 25.46
C ASP A 255 -31.66 -18.13 25.02
N GLU A 256 -32.58 -18.84 25.65
CA GLU A 256 -32.87 -20.27 25.47
C GLU A 256 -33.16 -20.63 24.01
N CYS A 257 -33.88 -19.75 23.29
CA CYS A 257 -34.16 -19.88 21.85
C CYS A 257 -32.89 -19.79 20.99
N SER A 258 -31.96 -18.91 21.36
CA SER A 258 -30.67 -18.78 20.68
C SER A 258 -29.71 -19.93 21.06
N GLY A 259 -29.85 -20.53 22.24
CA GLY A 259 -29.12 -21.73 22.66
C GLY A 259 -29.33 -22.92 21.71
N ASN A 260 -30.59 -23.18 21.34
CA ASN A 260 -30.95 -24.25 20.40
C ASN A 260 -30.32 -24.08 19.01
N ILE A 261 -30.14 -22.83 18.55
CA ILE A 261 -29.50 -22.52 17.27
C ILE A 261 -28.00 -22.89 17.33
N PHE A 262 -27.30 -22.46 18.37
CA PHE A 262 -25.87 -22.77 18.51
C PHE A 262 -25.63 -24.27 18.72
N GLU A 263 -26.46 -24.96 19.48
CA GLU A 263 -26.36 -26.42 19.63
C GLU A 263 -26.53 -27.16 18.30
N TRP A 264 -27.40 -26.66 17.42
CA TRP A 264 -27.54 -27.22 16.08
C TRP A 264 -26.30 -26.91 15.22
N LEU A 265 -25.80 -25.67 15.25
CA LEU A 265 -24.61 -25.25 14.52
C LEU A 265 -23.33 -25.97 14.97
N ASP A 266 -23.18 -26.25 16.27
CA ASP A 266 -22.06 -26.98 16.87
C ASP A 266 -22.00 -28.45 16.40
N LYS A 267 -23.13 -29.02 15.94
CA LYS A 267 -23.22 -30.38 15.37
C LYS A 267 -22.89 -30.43 13.87
N GLN A 268 -22.78 -29.29 13.20
CA GLN A 268 -22.52 -29.23 11.76
C GLN A 268 -21.02 -29.29 11.45
N ALA A 269 -20.67 -29.80 10.27
CA ALA A 269 -19.28 -29.79 9.80
C ALA A 269 -18.77 -28.35 9.60
N SER A 270 -17.46 -28.15 9.77
CA SER A 270 -16.83 -26.86 9.56
C SER A 270 -17.10 -26.34 8.14
N LYS A 271 -17.49 -25.06 8.03
CA LYS A 271 -17.78 -24.38 6.76
C LYS A 271 -18.80 -25.11 5.86
N SER A 272 -19.77 -25.83 6.44
CA SER A 272 -20.79 -26.58 5.68
C SER A 272 -22.15 -25.89 5.58
N VAL A 273 -22.46 -24.96 6.49
CA VAL A 273 -23.78 -24.33 6.60
C VAL A 273 -23.85 -23.05 5.80
N VAL A 274 -24.99 -22.83 5.13
CA VAL A 274 -25.34 -21.58 4.45
C VAL A 274 -26.17 -20.69 5.37
N PHE A 275 -25.69 -19.48 5.66
CA PHE A 275 -26.53 -18.44 6.26
C PHE A 275 -27.36 -17.74 5.18
N VAL A 276 -28.66 -17.54 5.42
CA VAL A 276 -29.56 -16.86 4.48
C VAL A 276 -30.18 -15.65 5.15
N GLY A 277 -30.02 -14.47 4.55
CA GLY A 277 -30.54 -13.23 5.11
C GLY A 277 -30.67 -12.09 4.10
N PHE A 278 -31.87 -11.52 3.96
CA PHE A 278 -32.16 -10.46 2.98
C PHE A 278 -32.22 -9.05 3.59
N GLY A 279 -31.75 -8.90 4.83
CA GLY A 279 -31.73 -7.62 5.54
C GLY A 279 -33.11 -7.09 5.90
N SER A 280 -33.16 -5.96 6.59
CA SER A 280 -34.41 -5.37 7.08
C SER A 280 -35.19 -4.55 6.05
N GLU A 281 -34.51 -4.08 5.00
CA GLU A 281 -35.05 -3.14 4.01
C GLU A 281 -35.64 -3.84 2.77
N CYS A 282 -35.23 -5.09 2.48
CA CYS A 282 -35.76 -5.86 1.35
C CYS A 282 -37.08 -6.55 1.75
N LYS A 283 -38.18 -6.22 1.07
CA LYS A 283 -39.49 -6.87 1.26
C LYS A 283 -39.75 -7.82 0.10
N LEU A 284 -39.60 -9.12 0.34
CA LEU A 284 -39.79 -10.16 -0.67
C LEU A 284 -41.27 -10.47 -0.88
N THR A 285 -41.66 -10.72 -2.13
CA THR A 285 -43.01 -11.21 -2.48
C THR A 285 -43.18 -12.68 -2.06
N LYS A 286 -44.42 -13.16 -2.01
CA LYS A 286 -44.73 -14.56 -1.70
C LYS A 286 -43.98 -15.53 -2.60
N ASP A 287 -44.02 -15.28 -3.91
CA ASP A 287 -43.40 -16.16 -4.90
C ASP A 287 -41.87 -16.17 -4.76
N GLN A 288 -41.26 -15.02 -4.46
CA GLN A 288 -39.82 -14.93 -4.22
C GLN A 288 -39.38 -15.72 -2.98
N VAL A 289 -40.12 -15.60 -1.87
CA VAL A 289 -39.85 -16.38 -0.66
C VAL A 289 -40.00 -17.87 -0.93
N PHE A 290 -41.02 -18.26 -1.71
CA PHE A 290 -41.27 -19.66 -2.05
C PHE A 290 -40.16 -20.23 -2.95
N GLU A 291 -39.73 -19.51 -3.99
CA GLU A 291 -38.61 -19.96 -4.84
C GLU A 291 -37.29 -20.05 -4.08
N ILE A 292 -37.02 -19.14 -3.12
CA ILE A 292 -35.86 -19.25 -2.23
C ILE A 292 -35.98 -20.51 -1.35
N ALA A 293 -37.14 -20.75 -0.74
CA ALA A 293 -37.37 -21.91 0.11
C ALA A 293 -37.15 -23.22 -0.67
N TYR A 294 -37.78 -23.36 -1.83
CA TYR A 294 -37.59 -24.54 -2.68
C TYR A 294 -36.14 -24.68 -3.16
N GLY A 295 -35.46 -23.57 -3.47
CA GLY A 295 -34.03 -23.61 -3.85
C GLY A 295 -33.11 -24.06 -2.71
N LEU A 296 -33.41 -23.68 -1.47
CA LEU A 296 -32.70 -24.19 -0.29
C LEU A 296 -32.96 -25.69 -0.11
N GLU A 297 -34.20 -26.13 -0.26
CA GLU A 297 -34.59 -27.53 -0.19
C GLU A 297 -33.84 -28.39 -1.21
N GLU A 298 -33.82 -27.95 -2.48
CA GLU A 298 -33.19 -28.62 -3.63
C GLU A 298 -31.66 -28.53 -3.62
N SER A 299 -31.07 -27.57 -2.91
CA SER A 299 -29.60 -27.47 -2.78
C SER A 299 -29.01 -28.63 -1.97
N GLU A 300 -29.83 -29.28 -1.13
CA GLU A 300 -29.45 -30.31 -0.15
C GLU A 300 -28.40 -29.86 0.89
N LEU A 301 -28.07 -28.57 0.93
CA LEU A 301 -27.10 -28.02 1.86
C LEU A 301 -27.73 -27.72 3.23
N PRO A 302 -26.97 -27.84 4.33
CA PRO A 302 -27.42 -27.33 5.61
C PRO A 302 -27.58 -25.81 5.55
N PHE A 303 -28.67 -25.28 6.11
CA PHE A 303 -28.93 -23.84 6.09
C PHE A 303 -29.51 -23.30 7.39
N LEU A 304 -29.21 -22.03 7.66
CA LEU A 304 -29.87 -21.23 8.69
C LEU A 304 -30.43 -19.99 8.02
N TRP A 305 -31.75 -19.87 8.00
CA TRP A 305 -32.45 -18.77 7.36
C TRP A 305 -33.03 -17.80 8.39
N ALA A 306 -32.47 -16.59 8.43
CA ALA A 306 -33.04 -15.45 9.12
C ALA A 306 -34.15 -14.83 8.26
N LEU A 307 -35.38 -15.30 8.43
CA LEU A 307 -36.53 -14.80 7.68
C LEU A 307 -37.29 -13.81 8.55
N ARG A 308 -37.59 -12.64 7.99
CA ARG A 308 -38.55 -11.73 8.63
C ARG A 308 -39.94 -12.14 8.19
N LYS A 309 -40.87 -12.27 9.14
CA LYS A 309 -42.28 -12.54 8.85
C LYS A 309 -42.79 -11.58 7.76
N PRO A 310 -43.18 -12.09 6.59
CA PRO A 310 -43.69 -11.26 5.51
C PRO A 310 -45.06 -10.68 5.85
N SER A 311 -45.37 -9.47 5.39
CA SER A 311 -46.65 -8.80 5.69
C SER A 311 -47.87 -9.51 5.09
N TRP A 312 -47.67 -10.37 4.10
CA TRP A 312 -48.70 -11.17 3.47
C TRP A 312 -48.99 -12.49 4.21
N ALA A 313 -48.17 -12.88 5.18
CA ALA A 313 -48.34 -14.11 5.95
C ALA A 313 -49.17 -13.85 7.22
N SER A 314 -50.19 -14.67 7.47
CA SER A 314 -51.07 -14.49 8.64
C SER A 314 -50.37 -14.96 9.92
N ASN A 315 -49.74 -16.12 9.88
CA ASN A 315 -48.91 -16.68 10.96
C ASN A 315 -47.48 -16.99 10.44
N ASP A 316 -46.62 -17.53 11.30
CA ASP A 316 -45.22 -17.80 10.95
C ASP A 316 -45.09 -19.04 10.04
N GLU A 317 -46.00 -20.02 10.18
CA GLU A 317 -46.04 -21.23 9.34
C GLU A 317 -46.40 -20.89 7.88
N ASP A 318 -47.28 -19.90 7.67
CA ASP A 318 -47.68 -19.41 6.34
C ASP A 318 -46.54 -18.71 5.59
N SER A 319 -45.44 -18.37 6.28
CA SER A 319 -44.34 -17.58 5.71
C SER A 319 -43.45 -18.39 4.76
N VAL A 320 -43.54 -19.72 4.79
CA VAL A 320 -42.81 -20.66 3.93
C VAL A 320 -43.79 -21.62 3.23
N PRO A 321 -43.38 -22.34 2.17
CA PRO A 321 -44.25 -23.32 1.55
C PRO A 321 -44.74 -24.39 2.53
N VAL A 322 -45.98 -24.85 2.33
CA VAL A 322 -46.58 -25.91 3.17
C VAL A 322 -45.68 -27.14 3.19
N GLY A 323 -45.40 -27.66 4.39
CA GLY A 323 -44.54 -28.83 4.59
C GLY A 323 -43.03 -28.56 4.54
N PHE A 324 -42.58 -27.31 4.33
CA PHE A 324 -41.17 -26.99 4.13
C PHE A 324 -40.31 -27.30 5.36
N ASN A 325 -40.78 -26.91 6.55
CA ASN A 325 -40.04 -27.13 7.79
C ASN A 325 -39.91 -28.62 8.08
N GLU A 326 -40.94 -29.41 7.81
CA GLU A 326 -40.94 -30.87 7.98
C GLU A 326 -39.95 -31.54 7.01
N ARG A 327 -39.94 -31.12 5.73
CA ARG A 327 -39.02 -31.67 4.72
C ARG A 327 -37.55 -31.30 4.96
N THR A 328 -37.29 -30.20 5.67
CA THR A 328 -35.93 -29.68 5.89
C THR A 328 -35.45 -29.78 7.34
N CYS A 329 -36.25 -30.30 8.28
CA CYS A 329 -35.98 -30.28 9.72
C CYS A 329 -34.64 -30.91 10.16
N ASN A 330 -34.07 -31.81 9.36
CA ASN A 330 -32.78 -32.44 9.64
C ASN A 330 -31.56 -31.61 9.20
N ARG A 331 -31.75 -30.61 8.33
CA ARG A 331 -30.69 -29.83 7.69
C ARG A 331 -30.91 -28.32 7.70
N GLY A 332 -32.09 -27.84 8.05
CA GLY A 332 -32.48 -26.43 7.95
C GLY A 332 -33.11 -25.90 9.22
N ILE A 333 -32.77 -24.67 9.58
CA ILE A 333 -33.49 -23.90 10.61
C ILE A 333 -33.98 -22.58 9.98
N VAL A 334 -35.29 -22.31 10.11
CA VAL A 334 -35.88 -21.01 9.79
C VAL A 334 -36.15 -20.26 11.09
N CYS A 335 -35.51 -19.11 11.27
CA CYS A 335 -35.69 -18.26 12.44
C CYS A 335 -36.49 -17.02 12.05
N MET A 336 -37.60 -16.81 12.77
CA MET A 336 -38.42 -15.60 12.66
C MET A 336 -38.20 -14.72 13.90
N GLY A 337 -37.82 -13.46 13.71
CA GLY A 337 -37.57 -12.52 14.81
C GLY A 337 -36.11 -12.13 14.97
N TRP A 338 -35.72 -11.70 16.18
CA TRP A 338 -34.35 -11.30 16.47
C TRP A 338 -33.44 -12.53 16.57
N ILE A 339 -32.27 -12.45 15.94
CA ILE A 339 -31.22 -13.46 16.05
C ILE A 339 -29.87 -12.80 16.37
N PRO A 340 -28.97 -13.48 17.08
CA PRO A 340 -27.59 -13.03 17.31
C PRO A 340 -26.76 -13.20 16.02
N GLN A 341 -27.08 -12.39 15.00
CA GLN A 341 -26.54 -12.55 13.65
C GLN A 341 -25.01 -12.48 13.61
N GLN A 342 -24.39 -11.61 14.41
CA GLN A 342 -22.93 -11.46 14.40
C GLN A 342 -22.25 -12.74 14.91
N GLU A 343 -22.77 -13.32 15.97
CA GLU A 343 -22.30 -14.56 16.58
C GLU A 343 -22.56 -15.76 15.67
N ILE A 344 -23.70 -15.79 14.98
CA ILE A 344 -24.00 -16.81 13.97
C ILE A 344 -23.02 -16.72 12.80
N LEU A 345 -22.80 -15.53 12.24
CA LEU A 345 -21.85 -15.34 11.14
C LEU A 345 -20.41 -15.68 11.55
N ALA A 346 -20.03 -15.47 12.81
CA ALA A 346 -18.71 -15.84 13.32
C ALA A 346 -18.56 -17.36 13.55
N HIS A 347 -19.64 -18.13 13.52
CA HIS A 347 -19.61 -19.54 13.89
C HIS A 347 -18.80 -20.39 12.88
N PRO A 348 -17.91 -21.30 13.34
CA PRO A 348 -17.03 -22.07 12.45
C PRO A 348 -17.77 -22.93 11.39
N SER A 349 -18.98 -23.38 11.68
CA SER A 349 -19.78 -24.18 10.74
C SER A 349 -20.38 -23.37 9.58
N ILE A 350 -20.52 -22.04 9.71
CA ILE A 350 -20.98 -21.20 8.58
C ILE A 350 -19.87 -21.07 7.54
N GLY A 351 -20.14 -21.59 6.35
CA GLY A 351 -19.23 -21.57 5.21
C GLY A 351 -19.65 -20.66 4.07
N GLY A 352 -20.93 -20.31 3.98
CA GLY A 352 -21.46 -19.47 2.92
C GLY A 352 -22.60 -18.57 3.36
N SER A 353 -22.91 -17.58 2.55
CA SER A 353 -24.01 -16.64 2.81
C SER A 353 -24.77 -16.29 1.55
N LEU A 354 -26.10 -16.50 1.57
CA LEU A 354 -27.05 -16.05 0.54
C LEU A 354 -27.74 -14.77 1.00
N PHE A 355 -27.54 -13.68 0.28
CA PHE A 355 -28.07 -12.37 0.67
C PHE A 355 -28.24 -11.40 -0.49
N HIS A 356 -28.86 -10.27 -0.19
CA HIS A 356 -29.25 -9.21 -1.14
C HIS A 356 -28.09 -8.35 -1.68
N SER A 357 -26.82 -8.66 -1.39
CA SER A 357 -25.67 -7.83 -1.78
C SER A 357 -25.62 -6.40 -1.17
N GLY A 358 -26.20 -6.22 0.02
CA GLY A 358 -25.99 -4.98 0.78
C GLY A 358 -24.53 -4.88 1.23
N TRP A 359 -23.90 -3.72 1.05
CA TRP A 359 -22.47 -3.54 1.33
C TRP A 359 -22.08 -3.87 2.77
N GLY A 360 -22.92 -3.51 3.74
CA GLY A 360 -22.71 -3.85 5.14
C GLY A 360 -22.69 -5.36 5.40
N SER A 361 -23.59 -6.12 4.77
CA SER A 361 -23.66 -7.58 4.88
C SER A 361 -22.50 -8.27 4.15
N ALA A 362 -22.07 -7.73 3.01
CA ALA A 362 -20.89 -8.22 2.29
C ALA A 362 -19.62 -8.14 3.17
N ILE A 363 -19.40 -7.00 3.84
CA ILE A 363 -18.28 -6.83 4.78
C ILE A 363 -18.36 -7.85 5.93
N GLU A 364 -19.53 -8.03 6.54
CA GLU A 364 -19.71 -8.95 7.66
C GLU A 364 -19.47 -10.41 7.27
N ALA A 365 -19.92 -10.83 6.10
CA ALA A 365 -19.69 -12.18 5.58
C ALA A 365 -18.22 -12.41 5.18
N LEU A 366 -17.59 -11.43 4.51
CA LEU A 366 -16.17 -11.51 4.12
C LEU A 366 -15.23 -11.53 5.32
N GLN A 367 -15.58 -10.84 6.42
CA GLN A 367 -14.79 -10.87 7.66
C GLN A 367 -14.53 -12.29 8.16
N PHE A 368 -15.46 -13.22 7.94
CA PHE A 368 -15.36 -14.63 8.37
C PHE A 368 -15.08 -15.61 7.21
N GLY A 369 -14.74 -15.09 6.04
CA GLY A 369 -14.35 -15.87 4.86
C GLY A 369 -15.48 -16.73 4.30
N HIS A 370 -16.71 -16.22 4.29
CA HIS A 370 -17.85 -16.93 3.72
C HIS A 370 -17.82 -16.88 2.19
N SER A 371 -18.20 -17.98 1.55
CA SER A 371 -18.58 -17.97 0.13
C SER A 371 -19.84 -17.14 -0.06
N LEU A 372 -19.77 -16.11 -0.90
CA LEU A 372 -20.90 -15.22 -1.11
C LEU A 372 -21.77 -15.69 -2.27
N VAL A 373 -23.07 -15.84 -2.02
CA VAL A 373 -24.10 -16.03 -3.05
C VAL A 373 -25.03 -14.82 -3.01
N LEU A 374 -25.13 -14.13 -4.14
CA LEU A 374 -25.75 -12.81 -4.22
C LEU A 374 -27.05 -12.87 -5.00
N LEU A 375 -28.09 -12.26 -4.43
CA LEU A 375 -29.40 -12.13 -5.05
C LEU A 375 -29.87 -10.68 -4.85
N PRO A 376 -29.37 -9.72 -5.65
CA PRO A 376 -29.65 -8.30 -5.48
C PRO A 376 -31.09 -7.95 -5.88
N PHE A 377 -31.65 -6.88 -5.30
CA PHE A 377 -33.04 -6.45 -5.58
C PHE A 377 -33.20 -4.96 -5.87
N ILE A 378 -32.51 -4.07 -5.14
CA ILE A 378 -32.82 -2.64 -5.19
C ILE A 378 -31.56 -1.76 -5.17
N ILE A 379 -31.69 -0.55 -5.71
CA ILE A 379 -30.74 0.57 -5.60
C ILE A 379 -29.31 0.13 -5.97
N ASP A 380 -28.39 0.06 -5.03
CA ASP A 380 -26.96 -0.19 -5.23
C ASP A 380 -26.60 -1.69 -5.21
N GLN A 381 -27.51 -2.54 -4.75
CA GLN A 381 -27.26 -3.96 -4.57
C GLN A 381 -26.78 -4.67 -5.84
N PRO A 382 -27.36 -4.41 -7.04
CA PRO A 382 -26.84 -5.02 -8.27
C PRO A 382 -25.40 -4.61 -8.56
N LEU A 383 -25.06 -3.34 -8.38
CA LEU A 383 -23.70 -2.83 -8.62
C LEU A 383 -22.70 -3.45 -7.64
N ASN A 384 -23.06 -3.55 -6.36
CA ASN A 384 -22.26 -4.26 -5.36
C ASN A 384 -22.05 -5.72 -5.75
N ALA A 385 -23.09 -6.37 -6.29
CA ALA A 385 -23.02 -7.78 -6.66
C ALA A 385 -22.08 -8.01 -7.84
N ARG A 386 -22.21 -7.19 -8.88
CA ARG A 386 -21.29 -7.22 -10.03
C ARG A 386 -19.85 -6.93 -9.63
N PHE A 387 -19.63 -5.98 -8.71
CA PHE A 387 -18.31 -5.68 -8.17
C PHE A 387 -17.69 -6.88 -7.44
N LEU A 388 -18.47 -7.56 -6.58
CA LEU A 388 -17.98 -8.73 -5.83
C LEU A 388 -17.70 -9.93 -6.76
N VAL A 389 -18.51 -10.13 -7.79
CA VAL A 389 -18.27 -11.15 -8.83
C VAL A 389 -17.02 -10.83 -9.63
N GLU A 390 -16.84 -9.57 -10.05
CA GLU A 390 -15.63 -9.09 -10.77
C GLU A 390 -14.35 -9.33 -9.97
N LYS A 391 -14.39 -9.14 -8.64
CA LYS A 391 -13.26 -9.45 -7.74
C LYS A 391 -13.11 -10.94 -7.42
N GLY A 392 -13.95 -11.81 -7.99
CA GLY A 392 -13.90 -13.25 -7.77
C GLY A 392 -14.25 -13.67 -6.34
N LEU A 393 -15.03 -12.86 -5.63
CA LEU A 393 -15.43 -13.07 -4.22
C LEU A 393 -16.84 -13.65 -4.07
N ALA A 394 -17.60 -13.73 -5.17
CA ALA A 394 -19.00 -14.11 -5.12
C ALA A 394 -19.50 -14.83 -6.37
N ILE A 395 -20.63 -15.52 -6.22
CA ILE A 395 -21.49 -15.99 -7.30
C ILE A 395 -22.80 -15.21 -7.21
N GLU A 396 -23.27 -14.66 -8.33
CA GLU A 396 -24.60 -14.08 -8.38
C GLU A 396 -25.60 -15.07 -8.96
N VAL A 397 -26.76 -15.18 -8.33
CA VAL A 397 -27.88 -16.00 -8.78
C VAL A 397 -28.35 -15.49 -10.14
N LYS A 398 -28.50 -16.42 -11.08
CA LYS A 398 -28.96 -16.10 -12.43
C LYS A 398 -30.38 -15.51 -12.40
N ARG A 399 -30.59 -14.50 -13.24
CA ARG A 399 -31.89 -13.84 -13.46
C ARG A 399 -32.36 -14.05 -14.89
N ASN A 400 -33.67 -14.13 -15.08
CA ASN A 400 -34.32 -14.03 -16.38
C ASN A 400 -34.36 -12.57 -16.86
N GLU A 401 -34.73 -12.34 -18.12
CA GLU A 401 -34.79 -10.99 -18.71
C GLU A 401 -35.74 -10.04 -17.95
N ASP A 402 -36.80 -10.57 -17.35
CA ASP A 402 -37.77 -9.84 -16.53
C ASP A 402 -37.34 -9.65 -15.07
N GLY A 403 -36.15 -10.14 -14.69
CA GLY A 403 -35.61 -10.09 -13.32
C GLY A 403 -36.09 -11.21 -12.39
N SER A 404 -36.95 -12.11 -12.88
CA SER A 404 -37.35 -13.30 -12.12
C SER A 404 -36.18 -14.29 -11.95
N PHE A 405 -36.30 -15.20 -10.99
CA PHE A 405 -35.33 -16.24 -10.71
C PHE A 405 -36.08 -17.50 -10.29
N THR A 406 -35.45 -18.65 -10.44
CA THR A 406 -36.04 -19.95 -10.08
C THR A 406 -35.30 -20.59 -8.91
N ARG A 407 -35.98 -21.52 -8.23
CA ARG A 407 -35.39 -22.42 -7.23
C ARG A 407 -34.14 -23.13 -7.72
N ASN A 408 -34.10 -23.52 -9.00
CA ASN A 408 -32.95 -24.18 -9.59
C ASN A 408 -31.74 -23.25 -9.69
N ASP A 409 -31.96 -21.96 -10.01
CA ASP A 409 -30.90 -20.95 -10.04
C ASP A 409 -30.28 -20.75 -8.64
N ILE A 410 -31.12 -20.75 -7.60
CA ILE A 410 -30.70 -20.68 -6.19
C ILE A 410 -29.89 -21.92 -5.81
N ALA A 411 -30.45 -23.12 -6.03
CA ALA A 411 -29.82 -24.39 -5.67
C ALA A 411 -28.46 -24.56 -6.38
N THR A 412 -28.40 -24.27 -7.68
CA THR A 412 -27.16 -24.37 -8.46
C THR A 412 -26.10 -23.40 -7.95
N SER A 413 -26.46 -22.14 -7.70
CA SER A 413 -25.51 -21.12 -7.23
C SER A 413 -24.95 -21.46 -5.85
N LEU A 414 -25.81 -21.95 -4.94
CA LEU A 414 -25.40 -22.40 -3.61
C LEU A 414 -24.42 -23.59 -3.68
N ARG A 415 -24.76 -24.62 -4.47
CA ARG A 415 -23.90 -25.80 -4.63
C ARG A 415 -22.57 -25.43 -5.27
N GLN A 416 -22.58 -24.56 -6.28
CA GLN A 416 -21.37 -24.07 -6.93
C GLN A 416 -20.45 -23.37 -5.93
N ALA A 417 -20.97 -22.43 -5.13
CA ALA A 417 -20.18 -21.68 -4.16
C ALA A 417 -19.62 -22.56 -3.04
N MET A 418 -20.40 -23.52 -2.56
CA MET A 418 -20.11 -24.28 -1.34
C MET A 418 -19.31 -25.57 -1.60
N VAL A 419 -19.64 -26.32 -2.64
CA VAL A 419 -19.20 -27.72 -2.77
C VAL A 419 -18.51 -28.02 -4.09
N LEU A 420 -19.03 -27.50 -5.22
CA LEU A 420 -18.49 -27.85 -6.53
C LEU A 420 -17.08 -27.26 -6.75
N GLU A 421 -16.34 -27.85 -7.70
CA GLU A 421 -14.97 -27.45 -8.02
C GLU A 421 -14.91 -26.05 -8.65
N GLU A 422 -15.94 -25.64 -9.40
CA GLU A 422 -16.04 -24.33 -10.02
C GLU A 422 -16.01 -23.19 -8.98
N GLY A 423 -16.49 -23.44 -7.75
CA GLY A 423 -16.44 -22.47 -6.65
C GLY A 423 -15.16 -22.51 -5.81
N LYS A 424 -14.19 -23.38 -6.13
CA LYS A 424 -12.96 -23.54 -5.34
C LYS A 424 -12.17 -22.23 -5.23
N ASN A 425 -12.03 -21.52 -6.34
CA ASN A 425 -11.32 -20.24 -6.35
C ASN A 425 -12.04 -19.19 -5.51
N ILE A 426 -13.37 -19.13 -5.53
CA ILE A 426 -14.15 -18.22 -4.69
C ILE A 426 -13.92 -18.51 -3.20
N ARG A 427 -13.89 -19.79 -2.81
CA ARG A 427 -13.57 -20.20 -1.42
C ARG A 427 -12.16 -19.80 -1.00
N ILE A 428 -11.19 -19.83 -1.90
CA ILE A 428 -9.81 -19.37 -1.63
C ILE A 428 -9.79 -17.84 -1.50
N ASN A 429 -10.31 -17.13 -2.50
CA ASN A 429 -10.31 -15.68 -2.56
C ASN A 429 -11.04 -15.05 -1.37
N THR A 430 -12.18 -15.59 -0.95
CA THR A 430 -12.93 -15.08 0.22
C THR A 430 -12.18 -15.29 1.52
N ARG A 431 -11.39 -16.37 1.66
CA ARG A 431 -10.51 -16.58 2.83
C ARG A 431 -9.33 -15.61 2.83
N GLU A 432 -8.74 -15.34 1.67
CA GLU A 432 -7.70 -14.32 1.52
C GLU A 432 -8.25 -12.93 1.85
N ALA A 433 -9.41 -12.58 1.30
CA ALA A 433 -10.10 -11.33 1.60
C ALA A 433 -10.43 -11.19 3.10
N ALA A 434 -10.75 -12.29 3.80
CA ALA A 434 -10.96 -12.27 5.25
C ALA A 434 -9.72 -11.83 6.03
N THR A 435 -8.51 -12.10 5.53
CA THR A 435 -7.26 -11.64 6.16
C THR A 435 -7.08 -10.13 6.08
N ILE A 436 -7.73 -9.48 5.11
CA ILE A 436 -7.76 -8.03 4.95
C ILE A 436 -8.91 -7.46 5.77
N VAL A 437 -10.14 -7.94 5.51
CA VAL A 437 -11.38 -7.42 6.12
C VAL A 437 -11.39 -7.59 7.63
N GLY A 438 -10.88 -8.71 8.13
CA GLY A 438 -10.76 -8.98 9.56
C GLY A 438 -9.53 -8.36 10.24
N ASN A 439 -8.68 -7.62 9.52
CA ASN A 439 -7.46 -7.05 10.08
C ASN A 439 -7.75 -5.80 10.91
N LEU A 440 -7.91 -6.00 12.22
CA LEU A 440 -8.15 -4.92 13.17
C LEU A 440 -7.04 -3.86 13.16
N LYS A 441 -5.76 -4.27 13.05
CA LYS A 441 -4.64 -3.31 13.02
C LYS A 441 -4.69 -2.43 11.77
N LEU A 442 -4.92 -3.02 10.60
CA LEU A 442 -5.08 -2.26 9.36
C LEU A 442 -6.21 -1.23 9.48
N HIS A 443 -7.39 -1.65 9.95
CA HIS A 443 -8.54 -0.76 9.98
C HIS A 443 -8.47 0.27 11.12
N GLN A 444 -7.93 -0.09 12.28
CA GLN A 444 -7.88 0.79 13.45
C GLN A 444 -6.59 1.60 13.55
N ASP A 445 -5.43 0.99 13.35
CA ASP A 445 -4.14 1.66 13.55
C ASP A 445 -3.68 2.43 12.31
N HIS A 446 -4.23 2.11 11.12
CA HIS A 446 -3.92 2.82 9.87
C HIS A 446 -5.08 3.68 9.39
N TYR A 447 -6.19 3.10 8.92
CA TYR A 447 -7.29 3.90 8.33
C TYR A 447 -7.92 4.88 9.32
N MET A 448 -8.26 4.42 10.54
CA MET A 448 -8.88 5.30 11.55
C MET A 448 -7.91 6.36 12.06
N VAL A 449 -6.65 6.02 12.32
CA VAL A 449 -5.62 6.98 12.74
C VAL A 449 -5.41 8.05 11.67
N ALA A 450 -5.29 7.66 10.39
CA ALA A 450 -5.16 8.60 9.28
C ALA A 450 -6.38 9.54 9.18
N PHE A 451 -7.59 9.00 9.39
CA PHE A 451 -8.79 9.83 9.40
C PHE A 451 -8.82 10.81 10.59
N VAL A 452 -8.44 10.38 11.80
CA VAL A 452 -8.34 11.29 12.96
C VAL A 452 -7.27 12.36 12.75
N GLN A 453 -6.15 12.03 12.11
CA GLN A 453 -5.14 13.02 11.71
C GLN A 453 -5.72 14.01 10.69
N PHE A 454 -6.50 13.56 9.71
CA PHE A 454 -7.22 14.44 8.79
C PHE A 454 -8.16 15.40 9.54
N LEU A 455 -8.90 14.93 10.54
CA LEU A 455 -9.79 15.76 11.35
C LEU A 455 -9.01 16.84 12.15
N LYS A 456 -7.80 16.53 12.60
CA LYS A 456 -6.90 17.47 13.30
C LYS A 456 -6.27 18.50 12.36
N MET A 457 -5.76 18.05 11.21
CA MET A 457 -4.89 18.85 10.34
C MET A 457 -5.61 19.47 9.14
N GLY A 458 -6.77 18.94 8.75
CA GLY A 458 -7.56 19.40 7.60
C GLY A 458 -7.00 19.01 6.23
N THR A 459 -5.99 18.13 6.15
CA THR A 459 -5.35 17.72 4.89
C THR A 459 -5.24 16.19 4.78
N TRP A 460 -5.78 15.62 3.71
CA TRP A 460 -5.60 14.22 3.30
C TRP A 460 -4.58 14.25 2.17
N LYS A 461 -3.30 13.97 2.45
CA LYS A 461 -2.21 14.23 1.51
C LYS A 461 -1.31 13.02 1.35
N GLN A 462 -0.84 12.83 0.11
CA GLN A 462 0.35 12.06 -0.21
C GLN A 462 1.51 12.53 0.67
N ILE A 463 2.13 11.59 1.39
CA ILE A 463 3.13 11.96 2.39
C ILE A 463 4.46 12.27 1.69
N CYS A 464 4.86 11.52 0.66
CA CYS A 464 6.19 11.64 0.06
C CYS A 464 6.19 11.61 -1.47
N MET A 465 6.91 12.56 -2.09
CA MET A 465 7.37 12.46 -3.48
C MET A 465 8.86 12.13 -3.49
N MET A 466 9.27 11.17 -4.31
CA MET A 466 10.65 10.73 -4.45
C MET A 466 11.17 11.02 -5.86
N ILE A 467 12.34 11.66 -5.96
CA ILE A 467 12.99 11.96 -7.24
C ILE A 467 14.48 11.60 -7.20
N PRO A 468 14.82 10.34 -7.54
CA PRO A 468 16.21 9.87 -7.63
C PRO A 468 16.91 10.28 -8.93
N TRP A 469 18.23 10.39 -8.87
CA TRP A 469 19.11 10.46 -10.03
C TRP A 469 19.01 9.22 -10.92
N SER A 470 19.17 9.40 -12.23
CA SER A 470 19.12 8.36 -13.26
C SER A 470 20.38 7.46 -13.31
N ALA A 471 20.76 6.91 -12.16
CA ALA A 471 21.77 5.85 -12.04
C ALA A 471 21.20 4.71 -11.19
N PHE A 472 21.47 3.46 -11.52
CA PHE A 472 20.86 2.33 -10.79
C PHE A 472 21.34 2.22 -9.34
N GLY A 473 22.54 2.73 -9.05
CA GLY A 473 23.02 2.94 -7.68
C GLY A 473 22.16 3.92 -6.85
N HIS A 474 21.32 4.73 -7.51
CA HIS A 474 20.40 5.68 -6.88
C HIS A 474 18.95 5.22 -6.97
N LEU A 475 18.51 4.77 -8.16
CA LEU A 475 17.15 4.30 -8.40
C LEU A 475 16.76 3.13 -7.49
N ILE A 476 17.64 2.14 -7.32
CA ILE A 476 17.34 0.94 -6.54
C ILE A 476 17.20 1.24 -5.04
N PRO A 477 18.09 2.01 -4.37
CA PRO A 477 17.88 2.41 -2.98
C PRO A 477 16.59 3.21 -2.76
N PHE A 478 16.27 4.17 -3.63
CA PHE A 478 15.01 4.90 -3.54
C PHE A 478 13.80 3.98 -3.72
N PHE A 479 13.87 3.01 -4.63
CA PHE A 479 12.79 2.06 -4.84
C PHE A 479 12.64 1.14 -3.62
N LYS A 480 13.74 0.65 -3.04
CA LYS A 480 13.68 -0.14 -1.80
C LYS A 480 13.06 0.67 -0.65
N LEU A 481 13.39 1.95 -0.53
CA LEU A 481 12.79 2.84 0.46
C LEU A 481 11.30 3.09 0.19
N SER A 482 10.88 3.25 -1.07
CA SER A 482 9.46 3.45 -1.41
C SER A 482 8.62 2.23 -1.01
N ILE A 483 9.13 1.02 -1.25
CA ILE A 483 8.49 -0.22 -0.81
C ILE A 483 8.44 -0.31 0.72
N ALA A 484 9.53 0.01 1.42
CA ALA A 484 9.56 -0.04 2.88
C ALA A 484 8.60 0.96 3.53
N LEU A 485 8.47 2.16 2.96
CA LEU A 485 7.49 3.17 3.37
C LEU A 485 6.05 2.74 3.07
N ALA A 486 5.80 2.16 1.88
CA ALA A 486 4.48 1.63 1.53
C ALA A 486 4.07 0.48 2.46
N LYS A 487 4.99 -0.43 2.83
CA LYS A 487 4.75 -1.46 3.86
C LYS A 487 4.38 -0.86 5.22
N ALA A 488 4.84 0.36 5.51
CA ALA A 488 4.48 1.12 6.70
C ALA A 488 3.25 2.06 6.50
N GLY A 489 2.51 1.90 5.40
CA GLY A 489 1.27 2.62 5.13
C GLY A 489 1.44 4.04 4.58
N VAL A 490 2.65 4.41 4.15
CA VAL A 490 2.96 5.74 3.60
C VAL A 490 2.77 5.73 2.08
N HIS A 491 1.97 6.69 1.59
CA HIS A 491 1.82 6.88 0.15
C HIS A 491 3.03 7.61 -0.45
N VAL A 492 3.63 7.02 -1.49
CA VAL A 492 4.84 7.48 -2.17
C VAL A 492 4.56 7.69 -3.67
N SER A 493 4.98 8.84 -4.19
CA SER A 493 5.04 9.10 -5.64
C SER A 493 6.48 9.01 -6.10
N PHE A 494 6.84 7.95 -6.82
CA PHE A 494 8.18 7.70 -7.32
C PHE A 494 8.34 8.25 -8.74
N VAL A 495 9.13 9.31 -8.88
CA VAL A 495 9.34 10.04 -10.14
C VAL A 495 10.59 9.53 -10.84
N SER A 496 10.45 9.02 -12.06
CA SER A 496 11.58 8.65 -12.91
C SER A 496 11.18 8.65 -14.39
N THR A 497 12.09 8.20 -15.26
CA THR A 497 11.87 8.15 -16.70
C THR A 497 11.22 6.81 -17.12
N PRO A 498 10.50 6.76 -18.26
CA PRO A 498 9.75 5.56 -18.66
C PRO A 498 10.61 4.29 -18.75
N LYS A 499 11.78 4.35 -19.38
CA LYS A 499 12.69 3.19 -19.54
C LYS A 499 13.27 2.76 -18.19
N ASN A 500 13.53 3.70 -17.30
CA ASN A 500 14.03 3.39 -15.95
C ASN A 500 12.95 2.71 -15.11
N ILE A 501 11.69 3.16 -15.17
CA ILE A 501 10.57 2.49 -14.50
C ILE A 501 10.37 1.06 -15.02
N GLN A 502 10.53 0.82 -16.31
CA GLN A 502 10.47 -0.53 -16.88
C GLN A 502 11.60 -1.45 -16.40
N ARG A 503 12.76 -0.90 -16.05
CA ARG A 503 13.94 -1.63 -15.56
C ARG A 503 13.94 -1.83 -14.03
N LEU A 504 13.04 -1.17 -13.31
CA LEU A 504 12.89 -1.37 -11.85
C LEU A 504 12.17 -2.70 -11.54
N PRO A 505 12.37 -3.26 -10.35
CA PRO A 505 11.54 -4.35 -9.87
C PRO A 505 10.06 -3.95 -9.87
N LYS A 506 9.15 -4.93 -10.03
CA LYS A 506 7.72 -4.67 -9.96
C LYS A 506 7.32 -4.30 -8.54
N VAL A 507 6.44 -3.31 -8.39
CA VAL A 507 5.79 -3.02 -7.11
C VAL A 507 4.90 -4.22 -6.74
N PRO A 508 4.98 -4.76 -5.51
CA PRO A 508 4.07 -5.81 -5.05
C PRO A 508 2.61 -5.37 -5.22
N SER A 509 1.75 -6.26 -5.72
CA SER A 509 0.34 -5.93 -6.01
C SER A 509 -0.42 -5.42 -4.78
N THR A 510 -0.07 -5.94 -3.59
CA THR A 510 -0.61 -5.50 -2.30
C THR A 510 -0.26 -4.05 -1.95
N LEU A 511 0.79 -3.48 -2.54
CA LEU A 511 1.28 -2.12 -2.28
C LEU A 511 1.05 -1.16 -3.45
N ALA A 512 0.48 -1.62 -4.56
CA ALA A 512 0.29 -0.82 -5.77
C ALA A 512 -0.57 0.44 -5.53
N HIS A 513 -1.43 0.43 -4.53
CA HIS A 513 -2.27 1.57 -4.13
C HIS A 513 -1.54 2.64 -3.30
N LEU A 514 -0.32 2.37 -2.84
CA LEU A 514 0.51 3.30 -2.06
C LEU A 514 1.74 3.79 -2.83
N VAL A 515 2.05 3.22 -4.00
CA VAL A 515 3.24 3.59 -4.78
C VAL A 515 2.81 4.00 -6.19
N ASP A 516 2.74 5.30 -6.42
CA ASP A 516 2.51 5.86 -7.74
C ASP A 516 3.83 5.96 -8.51
N LEU A 517 3.93 5.27 -9.65
CA LEU A 517 5.08 5.39 -10.56
C LEU A 517 4.83 6.52 -11.56
N VAL A 518 5.45 7.67 -11.34
CA VAL A 518 5.29 8.87 -12.17
C VAL A 518 6.40 8.93 -13.22
N GLN A 519 6.00 8.95 -14.49
CA GLN A 519 6.89 8.87 -15.63
C GLN A 519 7.08 10.24 -16.30
N PHE A 520 8.32 10.71 -16.40
CA PHE A 520 8.68 11.87 -17.22
C PHE A 520 9.78 11.53 -18.22
N PRO A 521 9.54 11.67 -19.55
CA PRO A 521 10.60 11.48 -20.53
C PRO A 521 11.66 12.57 -20.39
N LEU A 522 12.93 12.22 -20.64
CA LEU A 522 13.98 13.22 -20.78
C LEU A 522 13.80 13.99 -22.08
N SER A 523 14.16 15.28 -22.06
CA SER A 523 14.22 16.08 -23.27
C SER A 523 15.26 15.53 -24.25
N SER A 524 14.94 15.57 -25.54
CA SER A 524 15.91 15.25 -26.59
C SER A 524 17.03 16.30 -26.63
N LEU A 525 18.27 15.86 -26.54
CA LEU A 525 19.46 16.65 -26.87
C LEU A 525 19.99 16.23 -28.25
N ASP A 526 21.00 16.94 -28.75
CA ASP A 526 21.74 16.53 -29.95
C ASP A 526 22.26 15.09 -29.76
N LYS A 527 22.07 14.23 -30.78
CA LYS A 527 22.45 12.81 -30.74
C LYS A 527 23.96 12.62 -30.57
N GLU A 528 24.77 13.58 -30.99
CA GLU A 528 26.21 13.56 -30.75
C GLU A 528 26.53 13.73 -29.27
N LEU A 529 25.73 14.51 -28.53
CA LEU A 529 25.91 14.76 -27.10
C LEU A 529 25.32 13.65 -26.23
N LEU A 530 24.09 13.23 -26.50
CA LEU A 530 23.40 12.17 -25.76
C LEU A 530 22.71 11.21 -26.74
N PRO A 531 23.05 9.90 -26.74
CA PRO A 531 22.41 8.93 -27.62
C PRO A 531 20.89 8.91 -27.45
N GLU A 532 20.16 8.70 -28.55
CA GLU A 532 18.71 8.60 -28.54
C GLU A 532 18.25 7.44 -27.63
N GLY A 533 17.30 7.72 -26.74
CA GLY A 533 16.78 6.74 -25.78
C GLY A 533 17.72 6.42 -24.60
N ALA A 534 18.81 7.17 -24.41
CA ALA A 534 19.60 7.12 -23.19
C ALA A 534 18.86 7.79 -22.02
N GLU A 535 18.54 7.01 -20.98
CA GLU A 535 17.79 7.50 -19.82
C GLU A 535 18.52 7.27 -18.49
N ALA A 536 19.64 6.53 -18.50
CA ALA A 536 20.46 6.28 -17.32
C ALA A 536 21.96 6.25 -17.65
N THR A 537 22.80 6.36 -16.62
CA THR A 537 24.28 6.26 -16.70
C THR A 537 24.75 5.01 -17.43
N VAL A 538 24.06 3.88 -17.25
CA VAL A 538 24.38 2.60 -17.92
C VAL A 538 24.17 2.60 -19.43
N ASP A 539 23.41 3.56 -19.98
CA ASP A 539 23.17 3.70 -21.41
C ASP A 539 24.30 4.47 -22.12
N ILE A 540 25.23 5.08 -21.39
CA ILE A 540 26.20 6.03 -21.94
C ILE A 540 27.64 5.83 -21.40
N PRO A 541 28.66 6.29 -22.15
CA PRO A 541 30.02 6.45 -21.62
C PRO A 541 30.12 7.50 -20.50
N PHE A 542 31.17 7.40 -19.68
CA PHE A 542 31.37 8.25 -18.49
C PHE A 542 31.47 9.73 -18.84
N GLU A 543 32.17 10.07 -19.93
CA GLU A 543 32.35 11.44 -20.43
C GLU A 543 31.05 12.12 -20.88
N LYS A 544 30.00 11.34 -21.16
CA LYS A 544 28.68 11.83 -21.56
C LYS A 544 27.71 12.04 -20.40
N ILE A 545 28.07 11.63 -19.16
CA ILE A 545 27.22 11.80 -17.96
C ILE A 545 26.82 13.26 -17.74
N GLN A 546 27.69 14.21 -18.09
CA GLN A 546 27.39 15.65 -18.02
C GLN A 546 26.19 16.07 -18.88
N TYR A 547 25.99 15.46 -20.06
CA TYR A 547 24.85 15.74 -20.93
C TYR A 547 23.57 15.07 -20.43
N LEU A 548 23.68 13.90 -19.79
CA LEU A 548 22.54 13.29 -19.09
C LEU A 548 22.06 14.18 -17.93
N LYS A 549 22.98 14.79 -17.17
CA LYS A 549 22.62 15.76 -16.12
C LYS A 549 21.90 16.97 -16.70
N LEU A 550 22.40 17.51 -17.82
CA LEU A 550 21.75 18.61 -18.53
C LEU A 550 20.32 18.24 -18.98
N ALA A 551 20.12 17.04 -19.54
CA ALA A 551 18.79 16.57 -19.93
C ALA A 551 17.87 16.38 -18.70
N TYR A 552 18.41 15.84 -17.61
CA TYR A 552 17.69 15.62 -16.36
C TYR A 552 17.26 16.93 -15.68
N ASP A 553 18.07 17.99 -15.75
CA ASP A 553 17.69 19.30 -15.22
C ASP A 553 16.47 19.90 -15.91
N GLN A 554 16.21 19.54 -17.17
CA GLN A 554 15.02 20.00 -17.90
C GLN A 554 13.72 19.39 -17.38
N LEU A 555 13.78 18.35 -16.54
CA LEU A 555 12.61 17.81 -15.83
C LEU A 555 11.98 18.83 -14.87
N GLN A 556 12.70 19.88 -14.47
CA GLN A 556 12.24 20.92 -13.55
C GLN A 556 10.84 21.44 -13.89
N HIS A 557 10.57 21.75 -15.16
CA HIS A 557 9.27 22.30 -15.58
C HIS A 557 8.13 21.28 -15.45
N ALA A 558 8.39 20.03 -15.84
CA ALA A 558 7.41 18.96 -15.76
C ALA A 558 7.06 18.63 -14.31
N VAL A 559 8.07 18.55 -13.44
CA VAL A 559 7.88 18.29 -12.01
C VAL A 559 7.21 19.47 -11.30
N LYS A 560 7.53 20.71 -11.69
CA LYS A 560 6.81 21.89 -11.19
C LYS A 560 5.32 21.86 -11.53
N LYS A 561 4.95 21.46 -12.75
CA LYS A 561 3.55 21.26 -13.14
C LYS A 561 2.87 20.14 -12.35
N LEU A 562 3.59 19.07 -12.04
CA LEU A 562 3.08 17.99 -11.19
C LEU A 562 2.71 18.51 -9.79
N LEU A 563 3.60 19.30 -9.18
CA LEU A 563 3.39 19.83 -7.82
C LEU A 563 2.20 20.78 -7.69
N ILE A 564 1.80 21.47 -8.77
CA ILE A 564 0.57 22.27 -8.80
C ILE A 564 -0.67 21.39 -8.58
N ASN A 565 -0.67 20.17 -9.12
CA ASN A 565 -1.80 19.25 -9.05
C ASN A 565 -1.70 18.26 -7.88
N GLN A 566 -0.49 17.96 -7.41
CA GLN A 566 -0.19 16.98 -6.38
C GLN A 566 0.88 17.53 -5.44
N LEU A 567 0.45 18.18 -4.35
CA LEU A 567 1.36 18.80 -3.38
C LEU A 567 1.67 17.85 -2.21
N PRO A 568 2.87 17.22 -2.16
CA PRO A 568 3.22 16.28 -1.10
C PRO A 568 3.59 17.00 0.20
N ASN A 569 3.57 16.29 1.33
CA ASN A 569 4.09 16.80 2.60
C ASN A 569 5.62 16.92 2.60
N TRP A 570 6.26 15.93 1.97
CA TRP A 570 7.72 15.81 1.89
C TRP A 570 8.15 15.51 0.46
N ILE A 571 9.25 16.13 0.05
CA ILE A 571 10.01 15.72 -1.13
C ILE A 571 11.30 15.08 -0.63
N ILE A 572 11.59 13.90 -1.14
CA ILE A 572 12.82 13.16 -0.90
C ILE A 572 13.56 13.12 -2.23
N CYS A 573 14.75 13.71 -2.28
CA CYS A 573 15.58 13.70 -3.48
C CYS A 573 17.04 13.46 -3.11
N ASP A 574 17.84 13.06 -4.10
CA ASP A 574 19.28 13.07 -3.95
C ASP A 574 19.86 14.42 -4.39
N PHE A 575 21.16 14.46 -4.67
CA PHE A 575 21.85 15.69 -5.03
C PHE A 575 21.49 16.17 -6.44
N SER A 576 21.13 15.28 -7.37
CA SER A 576 21.06 15.63 -8.79
C SER A 576 19.98 16.67 -9.11
N PRO A 577 18.72 16.54 -8.66
CA PRO A 577 17.68 17.54 -8.90
C PRO A 577 17.86 18.78 -8.01
N HIS A 578 19.01 19.46 -8.08
CA HIS A 578 19.37 20.61 -7.26
C HIS A 578 18.38 21.78 -7.31
N TRP A 579 17.68 21.93 -8.44
CA TRP A 579 16.56 22.87 -8.64
C TRP A 579 15.35 22.58 -7.74
N MET A 580 15.28 21.39 -7.13
CA MET A 580 14.24 21.03 -6.18
C MET A 580 14.31 21.84 -4.88
N ALA A 581 15.49 22.36 -4.52
CA ALA A 581 15.62 23.29 -3.40
C ALA A 581 14.75 24.54 -3.59
N ASP A 582 14.79 25.13 -4.79
CA ASP A 582 14.04 26.35 -5.12
C ASP A 582 12.55 26.04 -5.24
N ILE A 583 12.20 24.92 -5.88
CA ILE A 583 10.80 24.48 -6.02
C ILE A 583 10.19 24.18 -4.64
N ALA A 584 10.90 23.46 -3.77
CA ALA A 584 10.41 23.15 -2.43
C ALA A 584 10.15 24.43 -1.63
N GLN A 585 11.02 25.43 -1.77
CA GLN A 585 10.82 26.75 -1.16
C GLN A 585 9.61 27.48 -1.76
N GLU A 586 9.48 27.53 -3.09
CA GLU A 586 8.37 28.18 -3.80
C GLU A 586 7.01 27.61 -3.39
N PHE A 587 6.90 26.29 -3.32
CA PHE A 587 5.67 25.58 -2.97
C PHE A 587 5.50 25.35 -1.47
N GLN A 588 6.44 25.82 -0.64
CA GLN A 588 6.47 25.62 0.81
C GLN A 588 6.39 24.14 1.24
N VAL A 589 7.03 23.26 0.48
CA VAL A 589 7.12 21.81 0.75
C VAL A 589 8.41 21.52 1.50
N LYS A 590 8.38 20.56 2.44
CA LYS A 590 9.56 20.17 3.19
C LYS A 590 10.45 19.26 2.34
N LEU A 591 11.75 19.54 2.33
CA LEU A 591 12.74 18.78 1.57
C LEU A 591 13.57 17.87 2.49
N LEU A 592 13.85 16.66 2.03
CA LEU A 592 14.77 15.70 2.63
C LEU A 592 15.81 15.28 1.61
N PHE A 593 17.08 15.33 2.01
CA PHE A 593 18.17 14.84 1.18
C PHE A 593 18.39 13.36 1.47
N TYR A 594 18.11 12.48 0.52
CA TYR A 594 18.46 11.07 0.65
C TYR A 594 19.84 10.82 0.04
N ASN A 595 20.79 10.59 0.94
CA ASN A 595 22.14 10.20 0.59
C ASN A 595 22.25 8.68 0.41
N VAL A 596 22.70 8.25 -0.76
CA VAL A 596 22.90 6.84 -1.11
C VAL A 596 24.32 6.33 -0.82
N LEU A 597 25.27 7.24 -0.51
CA LEU A 597 26.62 6.89 -0.09
C LEU A 597 26.64 6.41 1.36
N SER A 598 27.69 5.70 1.76
CA SER A 598 27.89 5.29 3.16
C SER A 598 28.10 6.50 4.10
N ALA A 599 27.82 6.33 5.38
CA ALA A 599 28.09 7.38 6.38
C ALA A 599 29.60 7.70 6.50
N PRO A 600 30.53 6.72 6.47
CA PRO A 600 31.97 6.98 6.40
C PRO A 600 32.37 7.84 5.21
N ALA A 601 31.88 7.53 4.00
CA ALA A 601 32.23 8.29 2.81
C ALA A 601 31.78 9.76 2.92
N MET A 602 30.53 10.00 3.34
CA MET A 602 30.01 11.37 3.50
C MET A 602 30.71 12.16 4.60
N THR A 603 30.99 11.50 5.72
CA THR A 603 31.75 12.10 6.82
C THR A 603 33.12 12.49 6.32
N PHE A 604 33.85 11.58 5.68
CA PHE A 604 35.21 11.81 5.19
C PHE A 604 35.27 12.95 4.16
N LEU A 605 34.33 12.97 3.21
CA LEU A 605 34.27 14.01 2.17
C LEU A 605 33.93 15.39 2.72
N GLY A 606 33.45 15.51 3.97
CA GLY A 606 33.24 16.82 4.60
C GLY A 606 32.06 17.59 4.01
N VAL A 607 31.08 16.87 3.45
CA VAL A 607 29.94 17.44 2.75
C VAL A 607 29.16 18.36 3.70
N GLY A 608 29.10 19.66 3.37
CA GLY A 608 28.40 20.69 4.15
C GLY A 608 29.28 21.66 4.95
N ASN A 609 30.58 21.38 5.13
CA ASN A 609 31.46 22.25 5.94
C ASN A 609 32.87 22.49 5.36
N ARG A 610 33.21 21.92 4.18
CA ARG A 610 34.48 22.24 3.50
C ARG A 610 34.47 23.69 2.97
N LYS A 611 35.38 24.52 3.50
CA LYS A 611 35.60 25.92 3.08
C LYS A 611 36.65 26.08 1.98
N THR A 612 37.44 25.03 1.72
CA THR A 612 38.51 25.02 0.71
C THR A 612 38.25 23.93 -0.34
N PRO A 613 38.66 24.15 -1.61
CA PRO A 613 38.58 23.12 -2.65
C PRO A 613 39.27 21.83 -2.23
N ILE A 614 38.73 20.70 -2.68
CA ILE A 614 39.29 19.38 -2.41
C ILE A 614 40.61 19.24 -3.19
N SER A 615 41.72 19.07 -2.47
CA SER A 615 43.01 18.68 -3.05
C SER A 615 43.28 17.20 -2.81
N PRO A 616 44.06 16.53 -3.67
CA PRO A 616 44.46 15.14 -3.43
C PRO A 616 45.12 14.93 -2.06
N GLU A 617 45.96 15.86 -1.61
CA GLU A 617 46.65 15.79 -0.31
C GLU A 617 45.66 15.83 0.86
N SER A 618 44.56 16.57 0.74
CA SER A 618 43.51 16.65 1.77
C SER A 618 42.69 15.35 1.92
N LEU A 619 42.85 14.39 1.00
CA LEU A 619 42.09 13.16 0.95
C LEU A 619 42.91 11.92 1.35
N THR A 620 44.22 12.05 1.55
CA THR A 620 45.10 10.92 1.91
C THR A 620 45.25 10.71 3.41
N VAL A 621 44.55 11.50 4.23
CA VAL A 621 44.52 11.37 5.69
C VAL A 621 43.09 11.58 6.19
N PRO A 622 42.69 10.95 7.33
CA PRO A 622 41.42 11.24 7.98
C PRO A 622 41.29 12.75 8.26
N PRO A 623 40.12 13.36 7.96
CA PRO A 623 39.92 14.78 8.18
C PRO A 623 39.74 15.11 9.68
N GLU A 624 40.04 16.35 10.06
CA GLU A 624 40.08 16.80 11.46
C GLU A 624 38.76 16.64 12.24
N TRP A 625 37.62 16.60 11.56
CA TRP A 625 36.31 16.39 12.20
C TRP A 625 36.00 14.91 12.50
N VAL A 626 36.81 13.98 11.99
CA VAL A 626 36.81 12.58 12.44
C VAL A 626 37.67 12.51 13.70
N THR A 627 37.01 12.65 14.86
CA THR A 627 37.64 12.80 16.18
C THR A 627 37.89 11.47 16.91
N PHE A 628 37.65 10.36 16.22
CA PHE A 628 37.91 9.00 16.71
C PHE A 628 39.00 8.35 15.85
N PRO A 629 39.73 7.35 16.37
CA PRO A 629 40.75 6.63 15.60
C PRO A 629 40.13 6.02 14.33
N SER A 630 40.62 6.44 13.17
CA SER A 630 40.16 5.99 11.85
C SER A 630 41.34 5.92 10.91
N SER A 631 41.37 4.87 10.10
CA SER A 631 42.33 4.62 9.01
C SER A 631 41.73 4.90 7.63
N VAL A 632 40.42 5.15 7.58
CA VAL A 632 39.69 5.47 6.34
C VAL A 632 40.25 6.74 5.71
N ALA A 633 40.87 6.58 4.54
CA ALA A 633 41.35 7.64 3.67
C ALA A 633 41.55 7.10 2.24
N TYR A 634 41.67 7.99 1.26
CA TYR A 634 42.07 7.61 -0.09
C TYR A 634 43.58 7.35 -0.17
N GLN A 635 43.99 6.50 -1.11
CA GLN A 635 45.36 6.50 -1.60
C GLN A 635 45.57 7.68 -2.55
N ARG A 636 46.84 8.10 -2.75
CA ARG A 636 47.17 9.29 -3.54
C ARG A 636 46.59 9.25 -4.96
N HIS A 637 46.68 8.11 -5.66
CA HIS A 637 46.13 7.99 -7.02
C HIS A 637 44.59 8.07 -7.01
N GLU A 638 43.92 7.45 -6.04
CA GLU A 638 42.46 7.49 -5.89
C GLU A 638 41.98 8.93 -5.61
N ALA A 639 42.70 9.65 -4.75
CA ALA A 639 42.43 11.05 -4.44
C ALA A 639 42.59 11.97 -5.67
N ILE A 640 43.61 11.74 -6.50
CA ILE A 640 43.80 12.46 -7.77
C ILE A 640 42.62 12.20 -8.70
N THR A 641 42.23 10.94 -8.89
CA THR A 641 41.09 10.56 -9.74
C THR A 641 39.78 11.17 -9.23
N PHE A 642 39.53 11.13 -7.92
CA PHE A 642 38.35 11.73 -7.31
C PHE A 642 38.29 13.25 -7.56
N CYS A 643 39.37 13.97 -7.29
CA CYS A 643 39.46 15.42 -7.49
C CYS A 643 39.26 15.83 -8.96
N ALA A 644 39.77 15.04 -9.92
CA ALA A 644 39.60 15.29 -11.34
C ALA A 644 38.12 15.22 -11.79
N GLY A 645 37.32 14.35 -11.17
CA GLY A 645 35.90 14.21 -11.48
C GLY A 645 34.97 15.16 -10.72
N ALA A 646 35.31 15.51 -9.46
CA ALA A 646 34.41 16.24 -8.57
C ALA A 646 34.44 17.77 -8.72
N ASN A 647 35.57 18.34 -9.18
CA ASN A 647 35.82 19.79 -9.16
C ASN A 647 35.33 20.59 -10.41
N PRO A 648 35.27 20.05 -11.65
CA PRO A 648 34.88 20.86 -12.81
C PRO A 648 33.38 21.20 -12.86
N VAL A 649 33.05 22.41 -13.31
CA VAL A 649 31.70 22.73 -13.82
C VAL A 649 31.45 21.87 -15.05
N ASN A 650 30.41 21.04 -15.01
CA ASN A 650 30.05 20.16 -16.12
C ASN A 650 29.11 20.86 -17.13
N ALA A 651 28.73 20.20 -18.22
CA ALA A 651 27.85 20.75 -19.28
C ALA A 651 26.51 21.34 -18.79
N SER A 652 26.03 21.03 -17.58
CA SER A 652 24.84 21.65 -16.99
C SER A 652 25.07 23.07 -16.43
N GLY A 653 26.32 23.51 -16.33
CA GLY A 653 26.68 24.77 -15.66
C GLY A 653 26.72 24.68 -14.14
N VAL A 654 26.50 23.51 -13.54
CA VAL A 654 26.52 23.29 -12.08
C VAL A 654 27.34 22.05 -11.72
N SER A 655 28.34 22.21 -10.84
CA SER A 655 29.16 21.12 -10.32
C SER A 655 28.39 20.22 -9.35
N ASP A 656 28.85 18.99 -9.15
CA ASP A 656 28.21 18.06 -8.20
C ASP A 656 28.30 18.58 -6.76
N PHE A 657 29.38 19.29 -6.42
CA PHE A 657 29.53 19.92 -5.11
C PHE A 657 28.49 21.02 -4.86
N GLU A 658 28.23 21.87 -5.86
CA GLU A 658 27.18 22.90 -5.78
C GLU A 658 25.79 22.27 -5.66
N ARG A 659 25.51 21.21 -6.43
CA ARG A 659 24.26 20.45 -6.35
C ARG A 659 24.00 19.91 -4.94
N VAL A 660 24.98 19.21 -4.38
CA VAL A 660 24.91 18.66 -3.01
C VAL A 660 24.73 19.78 -1.98
N THR A 661 25.52 20.84 -2.07
CA THR A 661 25.47 21.97 -1.13
C THR A 661 24.09 22.63 -1.13
N LYS A 662 23.51 22.84 -2.32
CA LYS A 662 22.19 23.45 -2.49
C LYS A 662 21.09 22.59 -1.87
N ILE A 663 21.06 21.29 -2.19
CA ILE A 663 20.06 20.36 -1.64
C ILE A 663 20.21 20.20 -0.13
N LEU A 664 21.44 20.01 0.38
CA LEU A 664 21.70 19.89 1.81
C LEU A 664 21.31 21.16 2.57
N GLY A 665 21.58 22.33 2.00
CA GLY A 665 21.21 23.64 2.54
C GLY A 665 19.69 23.78 2.72
N ALA A 666 18.91 23.41 1.71
CA ALA A 666 17.45 23.48 1.74
C ALA A 666 16.77 22.36 2.55
N SER A 667 17.42 21.21 2.74
CA SER A 667 16.83 20.04 3.38
C SER A 667 16.64 20.20 4.88
N LYS A 668 15.58 19.61 5.44
CA LYS A 668 15.29 19.60 6.88
C LYS A 668 16.10 18.54 7.64
N ALA A 669 16.41 17.44 6.99
CA ALA A 669 17.22 16.34 7.50
C ALA A 669 17.89 15.60 6.33
N VAL A 670 18.88 14.77 6.65
CA VAL A 670 19.56 13.89 5.69
C VAL A 670 19.18 12.45 6.01
N LEU A 671 18.68 11.72 5.02
CA LEU A 671 18.42 10.28 5.14
C LEU A 671 19.67 9.53 4.70
N VAL A 672 20.04 8.47 5.42
CA VAL A 672 21.19 7.62 5.07
C VAL A 672 20.78 6.16 5.17
N ARG A 673 21.08 5.39 4.12
CA ARG A 673 20.87 3.93 4.11
C ARG A 673 21.92 3.24 4.99
N SER A 674 21.68 3.26 6.29
CA SER A 674 22.64 2.94 7.34
C SER A 674 21.94 2.46 8.62
N CYS A 675 22.72 1.96 9.57
CA CYS A 675 22.28 1.60 10.92
C CYS A 675 23.40 1.90 11.93
N TYR A 676 23.03 2.22 13.17
CA TYR A 676 23.97 2.54 14.24
C TYR A 676 24.87 1.36 14.63
N GLU A 677 24.36 0.14 14.49
CA GLU A 677 25.07 -1.09 14.84
C GLU A 677 26.33 -1.30 13.98
N ILE A 678 26.40 -0.72 12.78
CA ILE A 678 27.55 -0.85 11.87
C ILE A 678 28.32 0.48 11.73
N GLU A 679 27.62 1.60 11.54
CA GLU A 679 28.24 2.88 11.15
C GLU A 679 28.10 4.00 12.22
N GLY A 680 27.79 3.65 13.47
CA GLY A 680 27.38 4.62 14.50
C GLY A 680 28.32 5.80 14.76
N GLU A 681 29.64 5.58 14.81
CA GLU A 681 30.64 6.65 15.00
C GLU A 681 30.62 7.66 13.85
N TYR A 682 30.53 7.15 12.62
CA TYR A 682 30.44 7.96 11.41
C TYR A 682 29.09 8.66 11.28
N LEU A 683 27.96 8.02 11.64
CA LEU A 683 26.65 8.68 11.68
C LEU A 683 26.66 9.87 12.64
N ASN A 684 27.26 9.71 13.83
CA ASN A 684 27.38 10.78 14.82
C ASN A 684 28.28 11.92 14.34
N ALA A 685 29.43 11.60 13.71
CA ALA A 685 30.31 12.61 13.13
C ALA A 685 29.65 13.33 11.95
N PHE A 686 28.94 12.61 11.08
CA PHE A 686 28.21 13.20 9.95
C PHE A 686 27.12 14.16 10.44
N GLN A 687 26.34 13.78 11.46
CA GLN A 687 25.33 14.64 12.06
C GLN A 687 25.91 15.95 12.60
N LYS A 688 27.03 15.86 13.32
CA LYS A 688 27.75 17.05 13.81
C LYS A 688 28.24 17.93 12.66
N LEU A 689 28.75 17.32 11.60
CA LEU A 689 29.28 18.02 10.43
C LEU A 689 28.19 18.80 9.68
N VAL A 690 27.01 18.20 9.45
CA VAL A 690 25.92 18.85 8.70
C VAL A 690 25.06 19.80 9.54
N GLY A 691 25.15 19.72 10.87
CA GLY A 691 24.40 20.59 11.79
C GLY A 691 22.88 20.40 11.74
N LYS A 692 22.42 19.25 11.23
CA LYS A 692 21.01 18.89 11.01
C LYS A 692 20.79 17.41 11.33
N PRO A 693 19.55 16.95 11.59
CA PRO A 693 19.29 15.54 11.83
C PRO A 693 19.79 14.66 10.68
N VAL A 694 20.55 13.62 11.02
CA VAL A 694 20.93 12.53 10.11
C VAL A 694 20.15 11.30 10.53
N ILE A 695 19.25 10.85 9.67
CA ILE A 695 18.26 9.82 9.94
C ILE A 695 18.70 8.53 9.25
N PRO A 696 19.19 7.53 10.00
CA PRO A 696 19.37 6.20 9.46
C PRO A 696 17.99 5.58 9.18
N ILE A 697 17.80 5.08 7.97
CA ILE A 697 16.55 4.44 7.52
C ILE A 697 16.68 2.91 7.46
N GLY A 698 17.69 2.36 8.14
CA GLY A 698 18.05 0.96 8.05
C GLY A 698 18.79 0.63 6.74
N LEU A 699 19.19 -0.64 6.61
CA LEU A 699 19.96 -1.12 5.46
C LEU A 699 19.07 -1.62 4.32
N LEU A 700 17.75 -1.71 4.55
CA LEU A 700 16.77 -2.16 3.57
C LEU A 700 17.16 -3.52 2.94
N PRO A 701 17.32 -4.59 3.74
CA PRO A 701 17.67 -5.90 3.21
C PRO A 701 16.53 -6.48 2.38
N VAL A 702 16.86 -7.45 1.53
CA VAL A 702 15.89 -8.11 0.66
C VAL A 702 15.11 -9.16 1.46
N ASP A 703 13.79 -9.20 1.29
CA ASP A 703 12.95 -10.24 1.86
C ASP A 703 13.17 -11.58 1.13
N ARG A 704 13.39 -12.66 1.88
CA ARG A 704 13.60 -14.00 1.29
C ARG A 704 12.35 -14.53 0.59
N ALA A 705 11.16 -14.01 0.89
CA ALA A 705 9.89 -14.48 0.36
C ALA A 705 9.51 -13.93 -1.03
N GLU A 706 10.10 -12.81 -1.49
CA GLU A 706 9.74 -12.13 -2.75
C GLU A 706 10.58 -12.61 -3.96
N ARG A 707 11.19 -13.81 -3.88
CA ARG A 707 12.10 -14.33 -4.92
C ARG A 707 11.35 -14.67 -6.22
N GLY A 708 11.91 -14.24 -7.35
CA GLY A 708 11.39 -14.54 -8.68
C GLY A 708 11.61 -15.99 -9.11
N ILE A 709 10.81 -16.45 -10.06
CA ILE A 709 10.99 -17.74 -10.73
C ILE A 709 12.30 -17.68 -11.53
N VAL A 710 13.23 -18.60 -11.24
CA VAL A 710 14.50 -18.72 -11.96
C VAL A 710 14.20 -19.24 -13.37
N ASP A 711 14.59 -18.47 -14.39
CA ASP A 711 14.45 -18.83 -15.80
C ASP A 711 15.28 -20.09 -16.17
N GLU A 712 14.83 -20.87 -17.15
CA GLU A 712 15.47 -22.15 -17.55
C GLU A 712 16.94 -21.98 -17.96
N CYS A 713 17.30 -20.83 -18.56
CA CYS A 713 18.69 -20.52 -18.93
C CYS A 713 19.66 -20.37 -17.73
N ASN A 714 19.14 -20.09 -16.53
CA ASN A 714 19.95 -19.99 -15.30
C ASN A 714 20.11 -21.35 -14.59
N GLY A 715 19.38 -22.39 -15.00
CA GLY A 715 19.41 -23.72 -14.37
C GLY A 715 20.82 -24.30 -14.24
N ASN A 716 21.64 -24.16 -15.28
CA ASN A 716 23.03 -24.66 -15.30
C ASN A 716 23.92 -24.05 -14.21
N ILE A 717 23.66 -22.79 -13.80
CA ILE A 717 24.41 -22.12 -12.73
C ILE A 717 24.08 -22.75 -11.39
N PHE A 718 22.79 -22.89 -11.09
CA PHE A 718 22.33 -23.46 -9.81
C PHE A 718 22.69 -24.95 -9.71
N GLU A 719 22.57 -25.72 -10.79
CA GLU A 719 23.04 -27.11 -10.82
C GLU A 719 24.54 -27.24 -10.53
N TRP A 720 25.35 -26.29 -11.00
CA TRP A 720 26.77 -26.27 -10.68
C TRP A 720 27.00 -25.89 -9.21
N LEU A 721 26.30 -24.87 -8.71
CA LEU A 721 26.38 -24.41 -7.32
C LEU A 721 25.93 -25.49 -6.32
N ASP A 722 24.92 -26.29 -6.65
CA ASP A 722 24.40 -27.41 -5.84
C ASP A 722 25.43 -28.53 -5.66
N LYS A 723 26.37 -28.66 -6.60
CA LYS A 723 27.46 -29.65 -6.55
C LYS A 723 28.66 -29.16 -5.74
N GLN A 724 28.71 -27.88 -5.38
CA GLN A 724 29.81 -27.30 -4.61
C GLN A 724 29.64 -27.51 -3.11
N ALA A 725 30.74 -27.56 -2.38
CA ALA A 725 30.70 -27.63 -0.92
C ALA A 725 30.09 -26.33 -0.32
N SER A 726 29.52 -26.44 0.87
CA SER A 726 28.98 -25.26 1.55
C SER A 726 30.08 -24.23 1.82
N LYS A 727 29.78 -22.96 1.51
CA LYS A 727 30.69 -21.82 1.68
C LYS A 727 32.05 -21.98 1.00
N SER A 728 32.16 -22.74 -0.09
CA SER A 728 33.44 -22.93 -0.80
C SER A 728 33.61 -22.02 -2.02
N VAL A 729 32.53 -21.44 -2.56
CA VAL A 729 32.56 -20.69 -3.82
C VAL A 729 32.74 -19.20 -3.57
N VAL A 730 33.59 -18.57 -4.39
CA VAL A 730 33.76 -17.11 -4.46
C VAL A 730 32.87 -16.54 -5.56
N PHE A 731 31.97 -15.64 -5.19
CA PHE A 731 31.23 -14.82 -6.16
C PHE A 731 32.07 -13.60 -6.58
N VAL A 732 32.21 -13.35 -7.88
CA VAL A 732 32.99 -12.21 -8.40
C VAL A 732 32.07 -11.29 -9.19
N GLY A 733 31.99 -10.02 -8.80
CA GLY A 733 31.10 -9.04 -9.45
C GLY A 733 31.50 -7.58 -9.21
N PHE A 734 31.65 -6.82 -10.28
CA PHE A 734 32.09 -5.41 -10.23
C PHE A 734 30.99 -4.38 -10.56
N GLY A 735 29.73 -4.81 -10.51
CA GLY A 735 28.57 -3.96 -10.78
C GLY A 735 28.37 -3.65 -12.26
N SER A 736 27.31 -2.88 -12.56
CA SER A 736 26.90 -2.59 -13.95
C SER A 736 27.61 -1.38 -14.57
N GLU A 737 28.17 -0.48 -13.75
CA GLU A 737 28.70 0.82 -14.20
C GLU A 737 30.22 0.83 -14.43
N LEU A 738 30.97 -0.10 -13.81
CA LEU A 738 32.42 -0.16 -13.95
C LEU A 738 32.81 -0.82 -15.27
N LYS A 739 33.73 -0.19 -16.02
CA LYS A 739 34.36 -0.76 -17.22
C LYS A 739 35.82 -1.05 -16.92
N LEU A 740 36.18 -2.33 -16.83
CA LEU A 740 37.54 -2.78 -16.56
C LEU A 740 38.39 -2.80 -17.85
N THR A 741 39.66 -2.43 -17.73
CA THR A 741 40.64 -2.55 -18.83
C THR A 741 40.97 -4.01 -19.11
N LYS A 742 41.55 -4.29 -20.27
CA LYS A 742 41.99 -5.65 -20.63
C LYS A 742 42.94 -6.23 -19.58
N ASP A 743 43.94 -5.46 -19.19
CA ASP A 743 44.94 -5.90 -18.21
C ASP A 743 44.32 -6.17 -16.83
N GLN A 744 43.37 -5.34 -16.39
CA GLN A 744 42.65 -5.56 -15.13
C GLN A 744 41.83 -6.85 -15.15
N VAL A 745 41.07 -7.10 -16.23
CA VAL A 745 40.31 -8.34 -16.38
C VAL A 745 41.25 -9.55 -16.41
N PHE A 746 42.39 -9.44 -17.08
CA PHE A 746 43.35 -10.53 -17.18
C PHE A 746 44.02 -10.83 -15.83
N GLU A 747 44.45 -9.83 -15.07
CA GLU A 747 45.00 -10.04 -13.73
C GLU A 747 43.95 -10.62 -12.76
N ILE A 748 42.68 -10.23 -12.88
CA ILE A 748 41.59 -10.86 -12.12
C ILE A 748 41.43 -12.33 -12.51
N ALA A 749 41.38 -12.64 -13.81
CA ALA A 749 41.26 -14.01 -14.29
C ALA A 749 42.41 -14.88 -13.77
N TYR A 750 43.66 -14.44 -13.95
CA TYR A 750 44.82 -15.18 -13.46
C TYR A 750 44.81 -15.31 -11.93
N GLY A 751 44.39 -14.28 -11.19
CA GLY A 751 44.27 -14.36 -9.73
C GLY A 751 43.21 -15.37 -9.27
N LEU A 752 42.09 -15.49 -9.98
CA LEU A 752 41.10 -16.54 -9.74
C LEU A 752 41.66 -17.93 -10.04
N GLU A 753 42.38 -18.07 -11.14
CA GLU A 753 43.05 -19.32 -11.53
C GLU A 753 44.03 -19.79 -10.45
N GLU A 754 44.93 -18.89 -10.02
CA GLU A 754 46.00 -19.11 -9.03
C GLU A 754 45.47 -19.26 -7.59
N SER A 755 44.27 -18.74 -7.29
CA SER A 755 43.66 -18.94 -5.98
C SER A 755 43.31 -20.41 -5.70
N GLU A 756 43.10 -21.21 -6.77
CA GLU A 756 42.59 -22.59 -6.76
C GLU A 756 41.19 -22.76 -6.13
N LEU A 757 40.51 -21.66 -5.80
CA LEU A 757 39.18 -21.70 -5.21
C LEU A 757 38.10 -21.87 -6.27
N PRO A 758 36.98 -22.54 -5.95
CA PRO A 758 35.81 -22.50 -6.80
C PRO A 758 35.27 -21.07 -6.93
N PHE A 759 34.88 -20.65 -8.14
CA PHE A 759 34.38 -19.29 -8.36
C PHE A 759 33.22 -19.23 -9.36
N LEU A 760 32.37 -18.22 -9.17
CA LEU A 760 31.37 -17.79 -10.14
C LEU A 760 31.60 -16.32 -10.45
N TRP A 761 31.96 -16.01 -11.69
CA TRP A 761 32.27 -14.66 -12.11
C TRP A 761 31.20 -14.09 -13.02
N ALA A 762 30.50 -13.07 -12.52
CA ALA A 762 29.61 -12.22 -13.30
C ALA A 762 30.43 -11.18 -14.06
N LEU A 763 30.79 -11.50 -15.31
CA LEU A 763 31.58 -10.62 -16.15
C LEU A 763 30.69 -9.96 -17.19
N ARG A 764 30.64 -8.63 -17.19
CA ARG A 764 30.04 -7.91 -18.31
C ARG A 764 31.03 -7.92 -19.47
N LYS A 765 30.57 -8.32 -20.66
CA LYS A 765 31.39 -8.29 -21.88
C LYS A 765 32.11 -6.94 -22.01
N PRO A 766 33.46 -6.91 -21.94
CA PRO A 766 34.21 -5.68 -22.03
C PRO A 766 34.11 -5.07 -23.43
N SER A 767 34.11 -3.74 -23.53
CA SER A 767 33.98 -3.05 -24.82
C SER A 767 35.15 -3.27 -25.78
N TRP A 768 36.28 -3.74 -25.26
CA TRP A 768 37.49 -4.07 -26.04
C TRP A 768 37.47 -5.51 -26.58
N ALA A 769 36.54 -6.37 -26.13
CA ALA A 769 36.44 -7.76 -26.57
C ALA A 769 35.53 -7.87 -27.80
N ASN A 770 35.97 -8.55 -28.86
CA ASN A 770 35.15 -8.70 -30.08
C ASN A 770 34.00 -9.70 -29.85
N ASN A 771 34.30 -10.82 -29.20
CA ASN A 771 33.34 -11.86 -28.81
C ASN A 771 33.47 -12.19 -27.31
N ASP A 772 32.67 -13.12 -26.81
CA ASP A 772 32.65 -13.49 -25.39
C ASP A 772 33.91 -14.28 -24.98
N GLU A 773 34.48 -15.07 -25.88
CA GLU A 773 35.71 -15.84 -25.66
C GLU A 773 36.93 -14.93 -25.47
N ASP A 774 36.99 -13.81 -26.20
CA ASP A 774 38.05 -12.79 -26.10
C ASP A 774 38.03 -12.04 -24.76
N SER A 775 36.95 -12.15 -23.98
CA SER A 775 36.75 -11.37 -22.75
C SER A 775 37.63 -11.84 -21.59
N VAL A 776 38.21 -13.04 -21.67
CA VAL A 776 39.12 -13.63 -20.68
C VAL A 776 40.42 -14.10 -21.37
N PRO A 777 41.50 -14.38 -20.62
CA PRO A 777 42.73 -14.89 -21.23
C PRO A 777 42.51 -16.19 -22.00
N VAL A 778 43.25 -16.38 -23.09
CA VAL A 778 43.18 -17.61 -23.91
C VAL A 778 43.42 -18.85 -23.04
N GLY A 779 42.54 -19.85 -23.19
CA GLY A 779 42.61 -21.11 -22.44
C GLY A 779 42.09 -21.02 -21.00
N PHE A 780 41.62 -19.86 -20.52
CA PHE A 780 41.21 -19.67 -19.12
C PHE A 780 40.04 -20.59 -18.75
N ASN A 781 38.97 -20.56 -19.55
CA ASN A 781 37.78 -21.37 -19.29
C ASN A 781 38.10 -22.87 -19.27
N GLU A 782 39.00 -23.34 -20.14
CA GLU A 782 39.46 -24.73 -20.18
C GLU A 782 40.26 -25.09 -18.93
N ARG A 783 41.17 -24.21 -18.48
CA ARG A 783 41.98 -24.44 -17.28
C ARG A 783 41.17 -24.40 -15.98
N THR A 784 40.05 -23.68 -15.97
CA THR A 784 39.19 -23.54 -14.78
C THR A 784 37.87 -24.30 -14.85
N CYS A 785 37.56 -25.00 -15.94
CA CYS A 785 36.22 -25.58 -16.19
C CYS A 785 35.68 -26.51 -15.09
N ASN A 786 36.57 -27.13 -14.31
CA ASN A 786 36.18 -28.00 -13.19
C ASN A 786 35.81 -27.26 -11.90
N ARG A 787 36.17 -25.97 -11.78
CA ARG A 787 36.01 -25.18 -10.55
C ARG A 787 35.47 -23.77 -10.75
N GLY A 788 35.34 -23.29 -11.98
CA GLY A 788 34.99 -21.91 -12.28
C GLY A 788 33.93 -21.80 -13.36
N ILE A 789 32.97 -20.89 -13.17
CA ILE A 789 32.04 -20.46 -14.21
C ILE A 789 32.20 -18.96 -14.43
N VAL A 790 32.34 -18.55 -15.70
CA VAL A 790 32.23 -17.15 -16.12
C VAL A 790 30.90 -16.97 -16.84
N CYS A 791 30.04 -16.12 -16.28
CA CYS A 791 28.75 -15.79 -16.86
C CYS A 791 28.83 -14.41 -17.52
N MET A 792 28.60 -14.37 -18.83
CA MET A 792 28.47 -13.12 -19.56
C MET A 792 27.03 -12.63 -19.51
N GLY A 793 26.83 -11.39 -19.03
CA GLY A 793 25.52 -10.73 -19.05
C GLY A 793 24.84 -10.63 -17.67
N TRP A 794 23.50 -10.57 -17.68
CA TRP A 794 22.71 -10.45 -16.45
C TRP A 794 22.66 -11.80 -15.72
N ILE A 795 22.83 -11.76 -14.40
CA ILE A 795 22.69 -12.93 -13.53
C ILE A 795 21.72 -12.61 -12.38
N PRO A 796 21.04 -13.63 -11.83
CA PRO A 796 20.22 -13.48 -10.63
C PRO A 796 21.13 -13.35 -9.39
N GLN A 797 21.78 -12.19 -9.24
CA GLN A 797 22.83 -11.96 -8.25
C GLN A 797 22.33 -12.23 -6.82
N GLN A 798 21.10 -11.85 -6.50
CA GLN A 798 20.57 -12.03 -5.14
C GLN A 798 20.34 -13.50 -4.80
N GLU A 799 19.86 -14.28 -5.75
CA GLU A 799 19.65 -15.71 -5.64
C GLU A 799 20.98 -16.47 -5.55
N ILE A 800 21.97 -16.05 -6.35
CA ILE A 800 23.34 -16.59 -6.29
C ILE A 800 23.96 -16.27 -4.94
N LEU A 801 23.91 -15.02 -4.48
CA LEU A 801 24.45 -14.62 -3.18
C LEU A 801 23.75 -15.33 -2.02
N ALA A 802 22.48 -15.72 -2.16
CA ALA A 802 21.77 -16.46 -1.14
C ALA A 802 22.08 -17.97 -1.12
N HIS A 803 22.82 -18.48 -2.12
CA HIS A 803 23.05 -19.91 -2.28
C HIS A 803 24.03 -20.46 -1.21
N PRO A 804 23.74 -21.61 -0.55
CA PRO A 804 24.56 -22.13 0.56
C PRO A 804 26.02 -22.47 0.23
N SER A 805 26.36 -22.62 -1.05
CA SER A 805 27.73 -22.87 -1.50
C SER A 805 28.58 -21.61 -1.67
N ILE A 806 27.97 -20.42 -1.79
CA ILE A 806 28.72 -19.16 -1.78
C ILE A 806 29.25 -18.92 -0.36
N GLY A 807 30.56 -18.70 -0.24
CA GLY A 807 31.24 -18.43 1.04
C GLY A 807 31.99 -17.11 1.09
N GLY A 808 32.20 -16.48 -0.06
CA GLY A 808 32.85 -15.18 -0.14
C GLY A 808 32.57 -14.46 -1.44
N SER A 809 32.99 -13.20 -1.50
CA SER A 809 32.79 -12.37 -2.68
C SER A 809 33.95 -11.44 -2.95
N LEU A 810 34.35 -11.31 -4.22
CA LEU A 810 35.28 -10.31 -4.73
C LEU A 810 34.50 -9.24 -5.50
N PHE A 811 34.54 -8.00 -5.01
CA PHE A 811 33.73 -6.93 -5.60
C PHE A 811 34.30 -5.53 -5.36
N HIS A 812 33.70 -4.55 -6.04
CA HIS A 812 34.16 -3.16 -6.08
C HIS A 812 33.87 -2.34 -4.82
N SER A 813 33.28 -2.88 -3.75
CA SER A 813 32.88 -2.17 -2.52
C SER A 813 31.87 -1.02 -2.67
N GLY A 814 31.00 -1.06 -3.68
CA GLY A 814 29.82 -0.18 -3.71
C GLY A 814 28.86 -0.52 -2.57
N TRP A 815 28.37 0.49 -1.85
CA TRP A 815 27.65 0.30 -0.58
C TRP A 815 26.40 -0.59 -0.70
N GLY A 816 25.68 -0.49 -1.82
CA GLY A 816 24.56 -1.40 -2.11
C GLY A 816 24.97 -2.87 -2.18
N SER A 817 26.09 -3.17 -2.85
CA SER A 817 26.65 -4.52 -2.95
C SER A 817 27.21 -5.02 -1.62
N VAL A 818 27.80 -4.13 -0.79
CA VAL A 818 28.25 -4.47 0.56
C VAL A 818 27.08 -5.00 1.39
N ILE A 819 25.96 -4.27 1.43
CA ILE A 819 24.75 -4.68 2.17
C ILE A 819 24.20 -6.01 1.66
N GLU A 820 24.07 -6.16 0.34
CA GLU A 820 23.53 -7.38 -0.29
C GLU A 820 24.40 -8.61 -0.01
N THR A 821 25.72 -8.42 0.07
CA THR A 821 26.68 -9.50 0.29
C THR A 821 26.77 -9.87 1.78
N LEU A 822 26.83 -8.88 2.68
CA LEU A 822 26.86 -9.10 4.13
C LEU A 822 25.59 -9.78 4.64
N GLN A 823 24.43 -9.56 4.01
CA GLN A 823 23.18 -10.21 4.38
C GLN A 823 23.26 -11.75 4.41
N PHE A 824 24.19 -12.36 3.65
CA PHE A 824 24.29 -13.81 3.48
C PHE A 824 25.55 -14.45 4.10
N VAL A 825 26.23 -13.77 5.02
CA VAL A 825 27.38 -14.33 5.78
C VAL A 825 28.60 -14.63 4.89
N HIS A 826 28.90 -13.74 3.95
CA HIS A 826 30.04 -13.91 3.05
C HIS A 826 31.31 -13.25 3.57
N SER A 827 32.44 -13.91 3.34
CA SER A 827 33.77 -13.32 3.49
C SER A 827 33.98 -12.28 2.39
N LEU A 828 34.27 -11.04 2.74
CA LEU A 828 34.41 -9.96 1.77
C LEU A 828 35.86 -9.78 1.34
N VAL A 829 36.10 -9.82 0.03
CA VAL A 829 37.33 -9.33 -0.60
C VAL A 829 36.97 -8.12 -1.46
N VAL A 830 37.59 -6.98 -1.18
CA VAL A 830 37.25 -5.72 -1.81
C VAL A 830 38.38 -5.25 -2.73
N LEU A 831 38.00 -4.81 -3.92
CA LEU A 831 38.89 -4.21 -4.91
C LEU A 831 38.23 -2.92 -5.41
N PRO A 832 38.42 -1.79 -4.73
CA PRO A 832 37.72 -0.53 -5.04
C PRO A 832 38.28 0.14 -6.30
N PHE A 833 37.49 0.95 -7.01
CA PHE A 833 37.94 1.63 -8.23
C PHE A 833 37.63 3.13 -8.27
N ILE A 834 36.40 3.54 -7.96
CA ILE A 834 35.93 4.91 -8.21
C ILE A 834 35.13 5.49 -7.04
N ILE A 835 35.05 6.83 -6.99
CA ILE A 835 34.15 7.61 -6.13
C ILE A 835 34.31 7.23 -4.65
N ASP A 836 33.33 6.60 -4.03
CA ASP A 836 33.23 6.28 -2.60
C ASP A 836 33.75 4.88 -2.27
N GLN A 837 33.92 4.03 -3.28
CA GLN A 837 34.37 2.65 -3.14
C GLN A 837 35.66 2.56 -2.32
N PRO A 838 36.69 3.40 -2.56
CA PRO A 838 37.88 3.34 -1.73
C PRO A 838 37.60 3.51 -0.25
N LEU A 839 36.79 4.50 0.13
CA LEU A 839 36.47 4.78 1.53
C LEU A 839 35.66 3.65 2.16
N ASN A 840 34.71 3.08 1.41
CA ASN A 840 33.94 1.92 1.85
C ASN A 840 34.86 0.71 2.11
N ALA A 841 35.83 0.44 1.23
CA ALA A 841 36.79 -0.64 1.40
C ALA A 841 37.60 -0.48 2.68
N ARG A 842 38.14 0.71 2.95
CA ARG A 842 38.97 0.95 4.16
C ARG A 842 38.13 0.88 5.42
N PHE A 843 36.88 1.36 5.37
CA PHE A 843 35.94 1.21 6.47
C PHE A 843 35.67 -0.26 6.81
N LEU A 844 35.45 -1.10 5.78
CA LEU A 844 35.22 -2.53 5.98
C LEU A 844 36.47 -3.24 6.54
N VAL A 845 37.67 -2.88 6.08
CA VAL A 845 38.93 -3.40 6.62
C VAL A 845 39.09 -2.97 8.09
N GLU A 846 38.83 -1.70 8.41
CA GLU A 846 38.90 -1.16 9.77
C GLU A 846 37.95 -1.89 10.74
N LYS A 847 36.74 -2.21 10.29
CA LYS A 847 35.77 -3.01 11.08
C LYS A 847 36.06 -4.51 11.06
N GLY A 848 37.13 -4.95 10.40
CA GLY A 848 37.50 -6.37 10.28
C GLY A 848 36.46 -7.20 9.53
N LEU A 849 35.74 -6.59 8.58
CA LEU A 849 34.70 -7.21 7.77
C LEU A 849 35.18 -7.62 6.37
N ALA A 850 36.30 -7.08 5.90
CA ALA A 850 36.83 -7.36 4.58
C ALA A 850 38.36 -7.42 4.53
N ILE A 851 38.88 -8.05 3.48
CA ILE A 851 40.28 -7.96 3.04
C ILE A 851 40.31 -7.10 1.78
N GLU A 852 41.11 -6.03 1.78
CA GLU A 852 41.35 -5.25 0.57
C GLU A 852 42.49 -5.86 -0.24
N VAL A 853 42.28 -6.02 -1.54
CA VAL A 853 43.33 -6.43 -2.47
C VAL A 853 44.39 -5.33 -2.53
N LYS A 854 45.64 -5.72 -2.24
CA LYS A 854 46.77 -4.80 -2.27
C LYS A 854 46.96 -4.20 -3.67
N LYS A 855 47.23 -2.90 -3.71
CA LYS A 855 47.56 -2.15 -4.92
C LYS A 855 48.93 -1.51 -4.82
N ASN A 856 49.55 -1.32 -5.98
CA ASN A 856 50.76 -0.53 -6.16
C ASN A 856 50.43 0.99 -6.06
N GLU A 857 51.46 1.83 -5.97
CA GLU A 857 51.30 3.28 -5.84
C GLU A 857 50.52 3.91 -7.02
N ASP A 858 50.66 3.34 -8.22
CA ASP A 858 49.96 3.74 -9.44
C ASP A 858 48.51 3.20 -9.54
N GLY A 859 48.07 2.42 -8.55
CA GLY A 859 46.74 1.81 -8.49
C GLY A 859 46.59 0.49 -9.25
N SER A 860 47.66 -0.01 -9.88
CA SER A 860 47.68 -1.36 -10.43
C SER A 860 47.68 -2.42 -9.33
N PHE A 861 47.20 -3.62 -9.66
CA PHE A 861 47.18 -4.78 -8.77
C PHE A 861 47.63 -6.01 -9.55
N THR A 862 48.10 -7.03 -8.84
CA THR A 862 48.58 -8.27 -9.46
C THR A 862 47.66 -9.45 -9.16
N ARG A 863 47.68 -10.44 -10.05
CA ARG A 863 47.06 -11.77 -9.86
C ARG A 863 47.42 -12.40 -8.52
N ASN A 864 48.66 -12.23 -8.06
CA ASN A 864 49.14 -12.78 -6.79
C ASN A 864 48.47 -12.09 -5.60
N ASP A 865 48.26 -10.78 -5.66
CA ASP A 865 47.55 -10.03 -4.61
C ASP A 865 46.07 -10.47 -4.54
N ILE A 866 45.44 -10.73 -5.69
CA ILE A 866 44.07 -11.25 -5.77
C ILE A 866 44.00 -12.66 -5.18
N ALA A 867 44.85 -13.58 -5.64
CA ALA A 867 44.88 -14.97 -5.18
C ALA A 867 45.12 -15.05 -3.67
N THR A 868 46.09 -14.29 -3.17
CA THR A 868 46.44 -14.25 -1.74
C THR A 868 45.27 -13.72 -0.91
N SER A 869 44.65 -12.62 -1.33
CA SER A 869 43.51 -12.02 -0.61
C SER A 869 42.30 -12.95 -0.56
N LEU A 870 41.99 -13.62 -1.68
CA LEU A 870 40.92 -14.62 -1.77
C LEU A 870 41.18 -15.81 -0.84
N ARG A 871 42.39 -16.39 -0.88
CA ARG A 871 42.75 -17.51 -0.02
C ARG A 871 42.73 -17.11 1.45
N GLN A 872 43.24 -15.93 1.78
CA GLN A 872 43.22 -15.39 3.14
C GLN A 872 41.80 -15.30 3.67
N ALA A 873 40.88 -14.70 2.91
CA ALA A 873 39.48 -14.55 3.32
C ALA A 873 38.76 -15.89 3.45
N MET A 874 38.99 -16.81 2.52
CA MET A 874 38.19 -18.04 2.39
C MET A 874 38.70 -19.20 3.23
N VAL A 875 40.01 -19.48 3.21
CA VAL A 875 40.55 -20.76 3.68
C VAL A 875 41.66 -20.65 4.72
N LEU A 876 42.42 -19.55 4.75
CA LEU A 876 43.53 -19.42 5.70
C LEU A 876 43.04 -19.02 7.11
N GLU A 877 43.86 -19.31 8.11
CA GLU A 877 43.57 -19.00 9.53
C GLU A 877 43.57 -17.49 9.78
N GLU A 878 44.39 -16.71 9.06
CA GLU A 878 44.45 -15.25 9.19
C GLU A 878 43.11 -14.59 8.85
N GLY A 879 42.28 -15.19 8.00
CA GLY A 879 40.93 -14.70 7.69
C GLY A 879 39.83 -15.20 8.62
N LYS A 880 40.14 -16.03 9.62
CA LYS A 880 39.12 -16.62 10.52
C LYS A 880 38.28 -15.58 11.24
N ASN A 881 38.92 -14.52 11.75
CA ASN A 881 38.22 -13.44 12.44
C ASN A 881 37.29 -12.67 11.49
N ILE A 882 37.69 -12.48 10.22
CA ILE A 882 36.87 -11.81 9.22
C ILE A 882 35.60 -12.63 8.94
N ARG A 883 35.71 -13.95 8.84
CA ARG A 883 34.55 -14.85 8.67
C ARG A 883 33.59 -14.81 9.85
N ILE A 884 34.12 -14.73 11.07
CA ILE A 884 33.31 -14.59 12.30
C ILE A 884 32.58 -13.25 12.29
N ASN A 885 33.30 -12.14 12.08
CA ASN A 885 32.74 -10.80 12.06
C ASN A 885 31.68 -10.63 10.95
N ALA A 886 31.91 -11.21 9.76
CA ALA A 886 30.92 -11.21 8.69
C ALA A 886 29.63 -11.95 9.07
N GLY A 887 29.75 -13.04 9.85
CA GLY A 887 28.60 -13.75 10.41
C GLY A 887 27.80 -12.92 11.41
N GLU A 888 28.49 -12.21 12.31
CA GLU A 888 27.85 -11.29 13.26
C GLU A 888 27.16 -10.14 12.53
N ALA A 889 27.85 -9.49 11.58
CA ALA A 889 27.28 -8.43 10.76
C ALA A 889 26.04 -8.90 9.99
N ALA A 890 26.04 -10.11 9.43
CA ALA A 890 24.88 -10.67 8.73
C ALA A 890 23.63 -10.76 9.61
N THR A 891 23.77 -11.02 10.92
CA THR A 891 22.64 -11.06 11.85
C THR A 891 21.97 -9.69 12.04
N ILE A 892 22.74 -8.61 11.85
CA ILE A 892 22.25 -7.23 11.89
C ILE A 892 21.67 -6.88 10.52
N VAL A 893 22.46 -7.03 9.45
CA VAL A 893 22.08 -6.64 8.08
C VAL A 893 20.84 -7.38 7.60
N GLY A 894 20.72 -8.68 7.90
CA GLY A 894 19.57 -9.51 7.51
C GLY A 894 18.34 -9.36 8.42
N ASN A 895 18.38 -8.53 9.47
CA ASN A 895 17.29 -8.42 10.43
C ASN A 895 16.16 -7.51 9.89
N LEU A 896 15.19 -8.15 9.22
CA LEU A 896 14.02 -7.46 8.66
C LEU A 896 13.23 -6.68 9.73
N LYS A 897 13.08 -7.22 10.94
CA LYS A 897 12.35 -6.54 12.02
C LYS A 897 13.08 -5.30 12.52
N LEU A 898 14.40 -5.38 12.70
CA LEU A 898 15.21 -4.21 13.07
C LEU A 898 15.04 -3.09 12.02
N HIS A 899 15.13 -3.42 10.74
CA HIS A 899 15.06 -2.38 9.71
C HIS A 899 13.63 -1.86 9.50
N GLN A 900 12.61 -2.72 9.49
CA GLN A 900 11.23 -2.30 9.24
C GLN A 900 10.56 -1.73 10.50
N ASP A 901 10.61 -2.46 11.62
CA ASP A 901 9.81 -2.15 12.81
C ASP A 901 10.49 -1.09 13.71
N HIS A 902 11.80 -0.86 13.54
CA HIS A 902 12.53 0.17 14.28
C HIS A 902 12.94 1.34 13.38
N TYR A 903 13.84 1.16 12.42
CA TYR A 903 14.36 2.28 11.61
C TYR A 903 13.28 2.93 10.73
N ILE A 904 12.52 2.15 9.96
CA ILE A 904 11.47 2.69 9.10
C ILE A 904 10.31 3.24 9.93
N ALA A 905 9.88 2.55 11.00
CA ALA A 905 8.85 3.07 11.89
C ALA A 905 9.23 4.43 12.51
N ALA A 906 10.47 4.60 12.98
CA ALA A 906 10.97 5.87 13.51
C ALA A 906 10.99 6.96 12.42
N PHE A 907 11.38 6.62 11.20
CA PHE A 907 11.34 7.55 10.07
C PHE A 907 9.90 7.96 9.71
N VAL A 908 8.94 7.03 9.72
CA VAL A 908 7.52 7.35 9.50
C VAL A 908 6.99 8.28 10.58
N GLN A 909 7.35 8.07 11.85
CA GLN A 909 7.01 9.00 12.92
C GLN A 909 7.56 10.40 12.63
N PHE A 910 8.84 10.51 12.22
CA PHE A 910 9.43 11.78 11.82
C PHE A 910 8.68 12.46 10.67
N LEU A 911 8.23 11.71 9.65
CA LEU A 911 7.43 12.27 8.56
C LEU A 911 6.08 12.83 9.07
N GLN A 912 5.50 12.22 10.10
CA GLN A 912 4.21 12.65 10.67
C GLN A 912 4.35 13.88 11.59
N ASN A 913 5.35 13.90 12.46
CA ASN A 913 5.47 14.91 13.52
C ASN A 913 6.56 15.96 13.28
N GLY A 914 7.46 15.74 12.32
CA GLY A 914 8.58 16.62 11.98
C GLY A 914 9.69 16.69 13.03
N ILE A 915 9.69 15.79 14.03
CA ILE A 915 10.65 15.79 15.14
C ILE A 915 11.42 14.48 15.11
N TRP A 916 12.74 14.57 14.90
CA TRP A 916 13.62 13.42 15.03
C TRP A 916 14.04 13.28 16.50
N LYS A 917 13.72 12.13 17.11
CA LYS A 917 14.27 11.72 18.39
C LYS A 917 15.23 10.57 18.12
N GLN A 918 16.48 10.73 18.51
CA GLN A 918 17.46 9.65 18.46
C GLN A 918 16.98 8.56 19.44
N THR A 919 16.48 7.44 18.91
CA THR A 919 15.98 6.29 19.68
C THR A 919 17.08 5.31 19.97
#